data_AF-A0A6N6T039-F1
#
_entry.id   AF-A0A6N6T039-F1
#
_cell.length_a   1.000
_cell.length_b   1.000
_cell.length_c   1.000
_cell.angle_alpha   90.00
_cell.angle_beta   90.00
_cell.angle_gamma   90.00
#
_symmetry.space_group_name_H-M   'P 1'
#
loop_
_entity.id
_entity.type
_entity.pdbx_description
1 polymer ?
#
loop_
_entity_poly.entity_id
_entity_poly.type
_entity_poly.pdbx_seq_one_letter_code
_entity_poly.pdbx_strand_id
1 'polypeptide(L)'
;MTGFDIKAVIDGIVAYASQNYILLLAGFALLVLFSSKGIFGRIRAGIEKALTDNWQLTLLASTGIALSLASAYTTWDGLRNFTRAPLLSVAISFGIQGVMLIVAWLIGESFAVGMSQRTSDGRRLRLADATIGMLLGVALVGIVFYWILHQYNAVSLTKHAGLQTDWVKFADVSVYFLLALVLMGMIAFGSRRGGEISTPYVQSVRLIVKNAVLWVMFLASMSASVFFSFDSHFNAIFPAEQRARAAEIRTTSQMGGVVADIGALTQKRQIEEAESLFETEGWKAYDKQLSSLAQASQGAQGEIERFFVQQMEERRRAINEQQERIATSQSGQAGLANRKISLTEELSRLKAERPSLAAEYAQHKSELDAKAKEIDAKRVDALAEDRGVEGTLKHGKGPVYRQRMAELATLQDQYKVKQERTKDAQRRLVTVETRVAQLERELSTIDGDLAKLKGEADTAEQRIKASLAVNAEDEGSKLDPARVLPAFERARTAFRQQPDTERLGALQQQCSNLLNAMSSTQATKERVRAIDCDPKQAAEAAARVFALNAGLVAFHNNCAGGDKIARHTTTDALLGFGRKCLQDSGLISKDSAEIGARLASIDMNRDDKAHRFVVTWNAFLDGNRLAYLSLILAIGVDALVFMSGLFGAQALRSPLSDVPSPKARSAHQLQAIIEAALLPNTFNKARLTREAMHPMEPVDGFTNIVRLSELDPESASQVRDVLNAGATIGAVRHTSRAGTYLVRAELYEFLCQVIQKELKTKPAETKRGLELNELETRMTEALLPDVRETADAVLQHLHPIDEKNGFTSEIFMSEVEPEHVRPVRNVLTAGSSLRVVQRDRSDRDRYYLHAELYKTLARIRARALLTESSGDGRIAYGGQLGDARPAIADGRVGLNGNGAEQRLLGSRAMDREADLARSDDSLRAMFQDSIMQALGLSVSSLFAVAEPEIAGEAIAAASALKRIARAHLGLSSELKLIEADNRRVLEQAESMLAESHANDPRVREILQEVVGEIGQRLPAMMLLPEGGLMDRLVAALEDGQSENRLSDDEEILLVKLSKLRKEIKQMNLADAGQWRLITRHMDELNKAGPMPHQAGDGSTPTKH
;
A
#
# COMPACT_ATOMS: atom_id res chain seq x y z
N MET A 1 5.57 -25.79 -5.85
CA MET A 1 4.71 -26.96 -5.56
C MET A 1 5.61 -28.14 -5.25
N THR A 2 5.79 -28.45 -3.97
CA THR A 2 6.51 -29.63 -3.46
C THR A 2 5.53 -30.45 -2.64
N GLY A 3 5.64 -31.77 -2.73
CA GLY A 3 4.61 -32.74 -2.35
C GLY A 3 4.11 -32.63 -0.91
N PHE A 4 2.80 -32.75 -0.79
CA PHE A 4 2.05 -32.87 0.46
C PHE A 4 2.36 -34.24 1.08
N ASP A 5 3.14 -34.29 2.16
CA ASP A 5 3.43 -35.56 2.86
C ASP A 5 2.25 -35.95 3.76
N ILE A 6 1.35 -36.73 3.18
CA ILE A 6 0.14 -37.26 3.81
C ILE A 6 0.48 -38.05 5.09
N LYS A 7 1.67 -38.64 5.18
CA LYS A 7 2.07 -39.45 6.33
C LYS A 7 2.36 -38.61 7.56
N ALA A 8 3.01 -37.44 7.40
CA ALA A 8 3.24 -36.51 8.50
C ALA A 8 1.93 -35.90 9.04
N VAL A 9 0.95 -35.70 8.16
CA VAL A 9 -0.40 -35.24 8.54
C VAL A 9 -1.14 -36.34 9.30
N ILE A 10 -1.07 -37.58 8.85
CA ILE A 10 -1.70 -38.72 9.53
C ILE A 10 -1.04 -38.99 10.89
N ASP A 11 0.29 -38.97 10.97
CA ASP A 11 1.02 -39.16 12.23
C ASP A 11 0.76 -38.00 13.22
N GLY A 12 0.60 -36.77 12.72
CA GLY A 12 0.19 -35.61 13.52
C GLY A 12 -1.26 -35.70 14.01
N ILE A 13 -2.18 -36.22 13.19
CA ILE A 13 -3.57 -36.48 13.58
C ILE A 13 -3.65 -37.61 14.60
N VAL A 14 -2.85 -38.66 14.47
CA VAL A 14 -2.78 -39.79 15.42
C VAL A 14 -2.15 -39.35 16.75
N ALA A 15 -1.13 -38.51 16.72
CA ALA A 15 -0.54 -37.91 17.92
C ALA A 15 -1.54 -36.99 18.66
N TYR A 16 -2.28 -36.15 17.93
CA TYR A 16 -3.30 -35.28 18.51
C TYR A 16 -4.53 -36.06 19.03
N ALA A 17 -4.93 -37.13 18.33
CA ALA A 17 -6.02 -38.00 18.73
C ALA A 17 -5.67 -38.85 19.96
N SER A 18 -4.42 -39.32 20.09
CA SER A 18 -3.96 -40.08 21.26
C SER A 18 -3.84 -39.22 22.52
N GLN A 19 -3.42 -37.96 22.41
CA GLN A 19 -3.32 -37.03 23.54
C GLN A 19 -4.67 -36.50 24.02
N ASN A 20 -5.69 -36.44 23.15
CA ASN A 20 -7.00 -35.85 23.44
C ASN A 20 -8.17 -36.83 23.28
N TYR A 21 -7.92 -38.14 23.36
CA TYR A 21 -8.94 -39.17 23.07
C TYR A 21 -10.18 -39.08 23.96
N ILE A 22 -10.04 -38.59 25.20
CA ILE A 22 -11.14 -38.38 26.15
C ILE A 22 -12.03 -37.21 25.70
N LEU A 23 -11.44 -36.15 25.13
CA LEU A 23 -12.18 -35.00 24.59
C LEU A 23 -12.86 -35.33 23.25
N LEU A 24 -12.24 -36.19 22.44
CA LEU A 24 -12.87 -36.72 21.23
C LEU A 24 -14.01 -37.67 21.56
N LEU A 25 -13.86 -38.54 22.56
CA LEU A 25 -14.95 -39.40 23.05
C LEU A 25 -16.05 -38.60 23.74
N ALA A 26 -15.72 -37.55 24.50
CA ALA A 26 -16.72 -36.65 25.07
C ALA A 26 -17.43 -35.84 23.97
N GLY A 27 -16.70 -35.35 22.98
CA GLY A 27 -17.26 -34.66 21.81
C GLY A 27 -18.16 -35.56 20.98
N PHE A 28 -17.76 -36.82 20.76
CA PHE A 28 -18.54 -37.83 20.04
C PHE A 28 -19.75 -38.30 20.85
N ALA A 29 -19.60 -38.48 22.16
CA ALA A 29 -20.71 -38.80 23.07
C ALA A 29 -21.72 -37.64 23.14
N LEU A 30 -21.25 -36.39 23.12
CA LEU A 30 -22.09 -35.19 23.11
C LEU A 30 -22.76 -35.00 21.74
N LEU A 31 -22.09 -35.35 20.64
CA LEU A 31 -22.66 -35.40 19.28
C LEU A 31 -23.72 -36.51 19.16
N VAL A 32 -23.50 -37.67 19.74
CA VAL A 32 -24.46 -38.80 19.79
C VAL A 32 -25.65 -38.48 20.71
N LEU A 33 -25.41 -37.80 21.84
CA LEU A 33 -26.46 -37.31 22.73
C LEU A 33 -27.29 -36.20 22.08
N PHE A 34 -26.67 -35.28 21.32
CA PHE A 34 -27.38 -34.23 20.58
C PHE A 34 -28.04 -34.72 19.29
N SER A 35 -27.54 -35.77 18.64
CA SER A 35 -28.17 -36.39 17.46
C SER A 35 -29.39 -37.23 17.81
N SER A 36 -29.51 -37.67 19.07
CA SER A 36 -30.64 -38.49 19.55
C SER A 36 -31.97 -37.70 19.65
N LYS A 37 -31.91 -36.36 19.69
CA LYS A 37 -33.09 -35.51 19.63
C LYS A 37 -33.21 -34.99 18.20
N GLY A 38 -34.36 -35.20 17.55
CA GLY A 38 -34.66 -34.90 16.13
C GLY A 38 -34.54 -33.43 15.67
N ILE A 39 -33.68 -32.65 16.31
CA ILE A 39 -33.24 -31.30 15.99
C ILE A 39 -32.47 -31.32 14.67
N PHE A 40 -31.55 -32.28 14.44
CA PHE A 40 -30.79 -32.33 13.17
C PHE A 40 -31.69 -32.68 11.97
N GLY A 41 -32.71 -33.52 12.18
CA GLY A 41 -33.75 -33.80 11.16
C GLY A 41 -34.63 -32.59 10.87
N ARG A 42 -34.98 -31.78 11.88
CA ARG A 42 -35.73 -30.52 11.71
C ARG A 42 -34.88 -29.40 11.10
N ILE A 43 -33.60 -29.33 11.44
CA ILE A 43 -32.64 -28.38 10.85
C ILE A 43 -32.36 -28.77 9.40
N ARG A 44 -32.12 -30.06 9.11
CA ARG A 44 -31.95 -30.54 7.74
C ARG A 44 -33.21 -30.33 6.91
N ALA A 45 -34.38 -30.73 7.41
CA ALA A 45 -35.65 -30.48 6.71
C ALA A 45 -35.95 -28.97 6.58
N GLY A 46 -35.54 -28.15 7.54
CA GLY A 46 -35.66 -26.69 7.48
C GLY A 46 -34.71 -26.04 6.49
N ILE A 47 -33.47 -26.53 6.39
CA ILE A 47 -32.46 -26.09 5.41
C ILE A 47 -32.83 -26.57 4.00
N GLU A 48 -33.36 -27.78 3.87
CA GLU A 48 -33.78 -28.40 2.60
C GLU A 48 -35.08 -27.76 2.06
N LYS A 49 -36.00 -27.34 2.94
CA LYS A 49 -37.15 -26.46 2.58
C LYS A 49 -36.73 -25.02 2.29
N ALA A 50 -35.76 -24.47 3.01
CA ALA A 50 -35.27 -23.10 2.80
C ALA A 50 -34.42 -22.97 1.51
N LEU A 51 -33.72 -24.02 1.10
CA LEU A 51 -32.95 -24.06 -0.14
C LEU A 51 -33.84 -24.15 -1.40
N THR A 52 -35.06 -24.66 -1.29
CA THR A 52 -35.92 -24.98 -2.44
C THR A 52 -36.93 -23.88 -2.79
N ASP A 53 -37.42 -23.07 -1.84
CA ASP A 53 -38.44 -22.05 -2.11
C ASP A 53 -37.88 -20.66 -2.46
N ASN A 54 -36.61 -20.35 -2.12
CA ASN A 54 -35.97 -19.07 -2.50
C ASN A 54 -34.42 -19.11 -2.44
N TRP A 55 -33.79 -19.77 -3.43
CA TRP A 55 -32.37 -20.12 -3.42
C TRP A 55 -31.40 -18.92 -3.30
N GLN A 56 -31.78 -17.74 -3.84
CA GLN A 56 -30.95 -16.52 -3.77
C GLN A 56 -30.79 -16.02 -2.33
N LEU A 57 -31.85 -16.10 -1.53
CA LEU A 57 -31.86 -15.68 -0.11
C LEU A 57 -30.97 -16.59 0.73
N THR A 58 -31.09 -17.88 0.49
CA THR A 58 -30.32 -18.89 1.22
C THR A 58 -28.85 -18.85 0.82
N LEU A 59 -28.53 -18.49 -0.43
CA LEU A 59 -27.14 -18.31 -0.87
C LEU A 59 -26.48 -17.08 -0.25
N LEU A 60 -27.17 -15.92 -0.22
CA LEU A 60 -26.63 -14.70 0.40
C LEU A 60 -26.48 -14.83 1.93
N ALA A 61 -27.46 -15.43 2.60
CA ALA A 61 -27.37 -15.67 4.04
C ALA A 61 -26.29 -16.70 4.40
N SER A 62 -26.14 -17.78 3.62
CA SER A 62 -25.10 -18.79 3.85
C SER A 62 -23.70 -18.30 3.53
N THR A 63 -23.53 -17.45 2.51
CA THR A 63 -22.23 -16.79 2.24
C THR A 63 -21.85 -15.82 3.35
N GLY A 64 -22.80 -15.07 3.92
CA GLY A 64 -22.54 -14.21 5.07
C GLY A 64 -22.07 -14.97 6.30
N ILE A 65 -22.70 -16.11 6.60
CA ILE A 65 -22.28 -17.00 7.69
C ILE A 65 -20.90 -17.61 7.40
N ALA A 66 -20.65 -18.08 6.18
CA ALA A 66 -19.37 -18.68 5.80
C ALA A 66 -18.21 -17.66 5.87
N LEU A 67 -18.42 -16.43 5.38
CA LEU A 67 -17.45 -15.34 5.45
C LEU A 67 -17.22 -14.89 6.90
N SER A 68 -18.27 -14.82 7.70
CA SER A 68 -18.17 -14.49 9.13
C SER A 68 -17.39 -15.56 9.91
N LEU A 69 -17.55 -16.85 9.58
CA LEU A 69 -16.74 -17.95 10.14
C LEU A 69 -15.28 -17.89 9.68
N ALA A 70 -15.03 -17.58 8.41
CA ALA A 70 -13.68 -17.40 7.89
C ALA A 70 -12.97 -16.20 8.55
N SER A 71 -13.68 -15.09 8.73
CA SER A 71 -13.17 -13.91 9.46
C SER A 71 -13.00 -14.21 10.95
N ALA A 72 -13.88 -15.01 11.56
CA ALA A 72 -13.73 -15.46 12.95
C ALA A 72 -12.46 -16.29 13.14
N TYR A 73 -12.10 -17.13 12.16
CA TYR A 73 -10.90 -17.95 12.21
C TYR A 73 -9.61 -17.09 12.16
N THR A 74 -9.54 -16.12 11.24
CA THR A 74 -8.36 -15.24 11.11
C THR A 74 -8.25 -14.29 12.31
N THR A 75 -9.38 -13.77 12.81
CA THR A 75 -9.45 -13.00 14.06
C THR A 75 -9.00 -13.84 15.26
N TRP A 76 -9.44 -15.09 15.33
CA TRP A 76 -9.06 -16.02 16.41
C TRP A 76 -7.57 -16.33 16.39
N ASP A 77 -7.00 -16.58 15.23
CA ASP A 77 -5.58 -16.90 15.09
C ASP A 77 -4.70 -15.72 15.56
N GLY A 78 -5.04 -14.49 15.16
CA GLY A 78 -4.38 -13.29 15.67
C GLY A 78 -4.58 -13.06 17.18
N LEU A 79 -5.80 -13.26 17.68
CA LEU A 79 -6.12 -13.04 19.10
C LEU A 79 -5.51 -14.11 20.02
N ARG A 80 -5.39 -15.35 19.54
CA ARG A 80 -4.69 -16.44 20.24
C ARG A 80 -3.21 -16.11 20.39
N ASN A 81 -2.59 -15.55 19.36
CA ASN A 81 -1.21 -15.10 19.41
C ASN A 81 -1.01 -13.98 20.45
N PHE A 82 -2.05 -13.17 20.70
CA PHE A 82 -2.04 -12.09 21.67
C PHE A 82 -2.25 -12.54 23.13
N THR A 83 -3.29 -13.35 23.39
CA THR A 83 -3.71 -13.67 24.77
C THR A 83 -3.07 -14.94 25.34
N ARG A 84 -2.47 -15.80 24.49
CA ARG A 84 -2.05 -17.18 24.82
C ARG A 84 -3.17 -18.06 25.39
N ALA A 85 -4.43 -17.60 25.36
CA ALA A 85 -5.60 -18.30 25.88
C ALA A 85 -6.50 -18.70 24.70
N PRO A 86 -6.42 -19.95 24.21
CA PRO A 86 -7.08 -20.35 22.97
C PRO A 86 -8.61 -20.32 23.09
N LEU A 87 -9.16 -20.69 24.24
CA LEU A 87 -10.62 -20.80 24.45
C LEU A 87 -11.30 -19.42 24.54
N LEU A 88 -10.68 -18.49 25.29
CA LEU A 88 -11.14 -17.11 25.42
C LEU A 88 -11.09 -16.40 24.06
N SER A 89 -10.03 -16.65 23.29
CA SER A 89 -9.86 -16.08 21.95
C SER A 89 -10.95 -16.52 20.99
N VAL A 90 -11.38 -17.79 21.04
CA VAL A 90 -12.50 -18.27 20.21
C VAL A 90 -13.78 -17.53 20.57
N ALA A 91 -14.11 -17.45 21.86
CA ALA A 91 -15.34 -16.81 22.33
C ALA A 91 -15.41 -15.32 21.94
N ILE A 92 -14.31 -14.58 22.09
CA ILE A 92 -14.22 -13.18 21.69
C ILE A 92 -14.35 -13.02 20.18
N SER A 93 -13.69 -13.86 19.39
CA SER A 93 -13.73 -13.78 17.91
C SER A 93 -15.13 -14.06 17.37
N PHE A 94 -15.81 -15.09 17.89
CA PHE A 94 -17.21 -15.35 17.57
C PHE A 94 -18.14 -14.21 18.02
N GLY A 95 -17.87 -13.60 19.19
CA GLY A 95 -18.62 -12.45 19.67
C GLY A 95 -18.49 -11.23 18.76
N ILE A 96 -17.27 -10.87 18.35
CA ILE A 96 -17.00 -9.76 17.43
C ILE A 96 -17.71 -9.98 16.09
N GLN A 97 -17.55 -11.18 15.51
CA GLN A 97 -18.12 -11.51 14.21
C GLN A 97 -19.65 -11.61 14.23
N GLY A 98 -20.22 -12.17 15.31
CA GLY A 98 -21.67 -12.23 15.52
C GLY A 98 -22.29 -10.83 15.65
N VAL A 99 -21.69 -9.94 16.44
CA VAL A 99 -22.14 -8.55 16.55
C VAL A 99 -22.01 -7.83 15.22
N MET A 100 -20.88 -8.01 14.51
CA MET A 100 -20.64 -7.37 13.22
C MET A 100 -21.67 -7.76 12.17
N LEU A 101 -22.01 -9.05 12.06
CA LEU A 101 -23.02 -9.55 11.12
C LEU A 101 -24.43 -9.05 11.49
N ILE A 102 -24.81 -9.08 12.77
CA ILE A 102 -26.12 -8.60 13.24
C ILE A 102 -26.26 -7.09 12.99
N VAL A 103 -25.24 -6.30 13.31
CA VAL A 103 -25.27 -4.86 13.11
C VAL A 103 -25.27 -4.52 11.61
N ALA A 104 -24.52 -5.24 10.77
CA ALA A 104 -24.58 -5.07 9.32
C ALA A 104 -26.00 -5.32 8.76
N TRP A 105 -26.68 -6.36 9.25
CA TRP A 105 -28.08 -6.63 8.92
C TRP A 105 -28.99 -5.48 9.38
N LEU A 106 -28.90 -5.05 10.64
CA LEU A 106 -29.72 -3.96 11.19
C LEU A 106 -29.51 -2.64 10.43
N ILE A 107 -28.27 -2.35 10.03
CA ILE A 107 -27.96 -1.22 9.16
C ILE A 107 -28.70 -1.38 7.82
N GLY A 108 -28.66 -2.55 7.20
CA GLY A 108 -29.41 -2.85 5.98
C GLY A 108 -30.92 -2.64 6.09
N GLU A 109 -31.54 -3.12 7.17
CA GLU A 109 -32.97 -2.91 7.45
C GLU A 109 -33.29 -1.42 7.62
N SER A 110 -32.42 -0.69 8.31
CA SER A 110 -32.62 0.72 8.60
C SER A 110 -32.50 1.63 7.37
N PHE A 111 -31.66 1.28 6.40
CA PHE A 111 -31.63 1.96 5.10
C PHE A 111 -32.89 1.66 4.27
N ALA A 112 -33.36 0.42 4.29
CA ALA A 112 -34.56 0.02 3.57
C ALA A 112 -35.82 0.75 4.08
N VAL A 113 -36.00 0.85 5.40
CA VAL A 113 -37.13 1.57 6.03
C VAL A 113 -37.01 3.09 5.87
N GLY A 114 -35.78 3.60 5.74
CA GLY A 114 -35.50 5.01 5.61
C GLY A 114 -35.85 5.64 4.27
N MET A 115 -35.73 4.87 3.18
CA MET A 115 -35.94 5.36 1.81
C MET A 115 -37.42 5.57 1.45
N SER A 116 -38.37 4.93 2.14
CA SER A 116 -39.82 5.07 1.87
C SER A 116 -40.54 6.14 2.72
N GLN A 117 -39.81 6.87 3.57
CA GLN A 117 -40.38 7.96 4.38
C GLN A 117 -40.56 9.24 3.56
N ARG A 118 -41.81 9.61 3.27
CA ARG A 118 -42.14 10.97 2.81
C ARG A 118 -41.92 11.97 3.94
N THR A 119 -41.23 13.07 3.65
CA THR A 119 -41.19 14.23 4.55
C THR A 119 -42.60 14.75 4.75
N SER A 120 -43.04 14.88 6.00
CA SER A 120 -44.27 15.61 6.29
C SER A 120 -44.06 17.08 5.91
N ASP A 121 -44.55 17.49 4.75
CA ASP A 121 -44.79 18.90 4.47
C ASP A 121 -45.78 19.41 5.50
N GLY A 122 -45.29 20.21 6.46
CA GLY A 122 -46.18 20.77 7.49
C GLY A 122 -45.54 21.23 8.80
N ARG A 123 -44.24 21.01 9.06
CA ARG A 123 -43.59 21.62 10.24
C ARG A 123 -42.74 22.81 9.83
N ARG A 124 -43.29 24.02 10.05
CA ARG A 124 -42.53 25.28 10.06
C ARG A 124 -41.32 25.09 11.00
N LEU A 125 -40.11 25.07 10.46
CA LEU A 125 -38.90 25.12 11.28
C LEU A 125 -38.95 26.39 12.14
N ARG A 126 -38.80 26.25 13.45
CA ARG A 126 -38.68 27.40 14.35
C ARG A 126 -37.34 28.08 14.03
N LEU A 127 -37.37 29.40 13.79
CA LEU A 127 -36.19 30.24 13.54
C LEU A 127 -35.06 30.01 14.58
N ALA A 128 -35.42 29.66 15.81
CA ALA A 128 -34.47 29.35 16.89
C ALA A 128 -33.55 28.16 16.57
N ASP A 129 -34.06 27.07 15.98
CA ASP A 129 -33.26 25.88 15.68
C ASP A 129 -32.27 26.12 14.53
N ALA A 130 -32.65 26.99 13.58
CA ALA A 130 -31.78 27.42 12.49
C ALA A 130 -30.64 28.32 12.99
N THR A 131 -30.93 29.23 13.94
CA THR A 131 -29.90 30.11 14.53
C THR A 131 -28.91 29.34 15.41
N ILE A 132 -29.38 28.36 16.19
CA ILE A 132 -28.51 27.52 17.02
C ILE A 132 -27.63 26.64 16.12
N GLY A 133 -28.19 26.06 15.06
CA GLY A 133 -27.42 25.29 14.07
C GLY A 133 -26.38 26.13 13.32
N MET A 134 -26.70 27.39 12.99
CA MET A 134 -25.77 28.32 12.36
C MET A 134 -24.61 28.70 13.31
N LEU A 135 -24.92 29.00 14.58
CA LEU A 135 -23.91 29.32 15.59
C LEU A 135 -22.98 28.13 15.87
N LEU A 136 -23.52 26.91 16.00
CA LEU A 136 -22.73 25.70 16.16
C LEU A 136 -21.86 25.42 14.93
N GLY A 137 -22.39 25.62 13.72
CA GLY A 137 -21.64 25.46 12.48
C GLY A 137 -20.47 26.43 12.37
N VAL A 138 -20.70 27.72 12.65
CA VAL A 138 -19.65 28.75 12.65
C VAL A 138 -18.59 28.46 13.70
N ALA A 139 -18.99 28.05 14.91
CA ALA A 139 -18.05 27.68 15.98
C ALA A 139 -17.18 26.49 15.58
N LEU A 140 -17.76 25.45 14.98
CA LEU A 140 -17.03 24.26 14.55
C LEU A 140 -16.04 24.56 13.41
N VAL A 141 -16.46 25.35 12.42
CA VAL A 141 -15.58 25.82 11.35
C VAL A 141 -14.42 26.65 11.92
N GLY A 142 -14.68 27.52 12.90
CA GLY A 142 -13.64 28.30 13.58
C GLY A 142 -12.64 27.43 14.35
N ILE A 143 -13.10 26.38 15.04
CA ILE A 143 -12.24 25.42 15.75
C ILE A 143 -11.36 24.64 14.78
N VAL A 144 -11.93 24.15 13.68
CA VAL A 144 -11.18 23.43 12.64
C VAL A 144 -10.14 24.34 11.99
N PHE A 145 -10.50 25.59 11.70
CA PHE A 145 -9.57 26.57 11.14
C PHE A 145 -8.39 26.84 12.09
N TYR A 146 -8.66 27.05 13.38
CA TYR A 146 -7.63 27.23 14.41
C TYR A 146 -6.71 26.00 14.53
N TRP A 147 -7.28 24.80 14.50
CA TRP A 147 -6.51 23.56 14.56
C TRP A 147 -5.57 23.40 13.37
N ILE A 148 -6.02 23.71 12.15
CA ILE A 148 -5.19 23.68 10.93
C ILE A 148 -4.06 24.71 11.03
N LEU A 149 -4.33 25.94 11.48
CA LEU A 149 -3.31 26.97 11.66
C LEU A 149 -2.22 26.56 12.67
N HIS A 150 -2.62 25.85 13.74
CA HIS A 150 -1.68 25.31 14.72
C HIS A 150 -0.82 24.17 14.15
N GLN A 151 -1.42 23.25 13.39
CA GLN A 151 -0.70 22.09 12.81
C GLN A 151 0.39 22.51 11.80
N TYR A 152 0.18 23.60 11.06
CA TYR A 152 1.14 24.11 10.07
C TYR A 152 2.11 25.17 10.63
N ASN A 153 2.19 25.34 11.97
CA ASN A 153 3.02 26.34 12.64
C ASN A 153 2.77 27.78 12.16
N ALA A 154 1.57 28.10 11.65
CA ALA A 154 1.21 29.46 11.25
C ALA A 154 0.93 30.35 12.48
N VAL A 155 0.50 29.74 13.58
CA VAL A 155 0.29 30.37 14.89
C VAL A 155 0.91 29.48 15.96
N SER A 156 1.88 29.98 16.73
CA SER A 156 2.45 29.26 17.88
C SER A 156 2.20 30.02 19.18
N LEU A 157 1.68 29.31 20.19
CA LEU A 157 1.39 29.85 21.51
C LEU A 157 2.50 29.41 22.48
N THR A 158 3.57 30.20 22.60
CA THR A 158 4.64 29.90 23.57
C THR A 158 4.28 30.48 24.95
N LYS A 159 4.57 29.72 26.03
CA LYS A 159 4.13 30.07 27.39
C LYS A 159 4.69 31.39 27.94
N HIS A 160 5.71 31.99 27.33
CA HIS A 160 6.42 33.16 27.87
C HIS A 160 6.64 34.34 26.92
N ALA A 161 6.13 34.31 25.69
CA ALA A 161 6.07 35.49 24.82
C ALA A 161 4.91 35.34 23.83
N GLY A 162 4.18 36.43 23.57
CA GLY A 162 2.89 36.44 22.89
C GLY A 162 2.82 35.78 21.50
N LEU A 163 1.59 35.72 20.98
CA LEU A 163 1.20 35.10 19.72
C LEU A 163 2.16 35.47 18.58
N GLN A 164 3.02 34.53 18.16
CA GLN A 164 3.85 34.69 16.98
C GLN A 164 3.11 34.11 15.77
N THR A 165 2.67 35.01 14.88
CA THR A 165 2.02 34.69 13.60
C THR A 165 3.00 34.87 12.45
N ASP A 166 3.24 33.81 11.70
CA ASP A 166 3.96 33.87 10.43
C ASP A 166 2.94 34.24 9.33
N TRP A 167 2.87 35.53 8.98
CA TRP A 167 1.82 36.10 8.13
C TRP A 167 1.74 35.47 6.73
N VAL A 168 2.86 34.96 6.20
CA VAL A 168 2.91 34.31 4.89
C VAL A 168 2.21 32.95 4.93
N LYS A 169 2.54 32.12 5.93
CA LYS A 169 1.92 30.80 6.11
C LYS A 169 0.47 30.91 6.55
N PHE A 170 0.13 31.94 7.33
CA PHE A 170 -1.26 32.23 7.68
C PHE A 170 -2.08 32.54 6.43
N ALA A 171 -1.56 33.36 5.51
CA ALA A 171 -2.25 33.71 4.27
C ALA A 171 -2.49 32.49 3.37
N ASP A 172 -1.47 31.65 3.15
CA ASP A 172 -1.60 30.45 2.30
C ASP A 172 -2.64 29.48 2.86
N VAL A 173 -2.54 29.13 4.15
CA VAL A 173 -3.49 28.22 4.81
C VAL A 173 -4.91 28.80 4.80
N SER A 174 -5.05 30.11 4.98
CA SER A 174 -6.34 30.80 4.93
C SER A 174 -6.97 30.74 3.54
N VAL A 175 -6.19 30.94 2.47
CA VAL A 175 -6.67 30.87 1.09
C VAL A 175 -7.15 29.46 0.76
N TYR A 176 -6.38 28.42 1.06
CA TYR A 176 -6.79 27.04 0.83
C TYR A 176 -8.04 26.66 1.64
N PHE A 177 -8.15 27.13 2.88
CA PHE A 177 -9.33 26.91 3.71
C PHE A 177 -10.57 27.62 3.15
N LEU A 178 -10.43 28.85 2.67
CA LEU A 178 -11.50 29.60 2.00
C LEU A 178 -11.96 28.91 0.72
N LEU A 179 -11.02 28.42 -0.08
CA LEU A 179 -11.29 27.70 -1.32
C LEU A 179 -12.05 26.39 -1.04
N ALA A 180 -11.67 25.67 0.02
CA ALA A 180 -12.38 24.48 0.49
C ALA A 180 -13.79 24.81 1.00
N LEU A 181 -13.98 25.91 1.75
CA LEU A 181 -15.29 26.37 2.20
C LEU A 181 -16.18 26.81 1.05
N VAL A 182 -15.64 27.47 0.03
CA VAL A 182 -16.38 27.84 -1.18
C VAL A 182 -16.78 26.61 -1.97
N LEU A 183 -15.91 25.60 -2.08
CA LEU A 183 -16.23 24.33 -2.72
C LEU A 183 -17.34 23.59 -1.97
N MET A 184 -17.24 23.50 -0.64
CA MET A 184 -18.27 22.93 0.23
C MET A 184 -19.58 23.72 0.16
N GLY A 185 -19.50 25.04 0.09
CA GLY A 185 -20.63 25.95 -0.08
C GLY A 185 -21.33 25.74 -1.41
N MET A 186 -20.57 25.57 -2.50
CA MET A 186 -21.12 25.23 -3.83
C MET A 186 -21.79 23.86 -3.83
N ILE A 187 -21.20 22.85 -3.19
CA ILE A 187 -21.78 21.51 -3.06
C ILE A 187 -23.08 21.56 -2.22
N ALA A 188 -23.08 22.27 -1.10
CA ALA A 188 -24.25 22.42 -0.22
C ALA A 188 -25.36 23.29 -0.83
N PHE A 189 -25.00 24.31 -1.61
CA PHE A 189 -25.95 25.14 -2.34
C PHE A 189 -26.57 24.37 -3.52
N GLY A 190 -25.75 23.58 -4.22
CA GLY A 190 -26.20 22.64 -5.25
C GLY A 190 -27.12 21.54 -4.71
N SER A 191 -26.92 21.09 -3.47
CA SER A 191 -27.79 20.06 -2.86
C SER A 191 -29.16 20.60 -2.41
N ARG A 192 -29.30 21.91 -2.20
CA ARG A 192 -30.55 22.55 -1.72
C ARG A 192 -31.54 22.90 -2.84
N ARG A 193 -31.08 23.08 -4.07
CA ARG A 193 -31.94 23.12 -5.26
C ARG A 193 -32.25 21.67 -5.63
N GLY A 194 -33.43 21.19 -5.28
CA GLY A 194 -33.86 19.79 -5.38
C GLY A 194 -33.83 19.17 -6.78
N GLY A 195 -32.63 18.85 -7.27
CA GLY A 195 -32.47 17.87 -8.34
C GLY A 195 -32.68 16.47 -7.77
N GLU A 196 -33.27 15.59 -8.58
CA GLU A 196 -33.55 14.17 -8.26
C GLU A 196 -32.31 13.39 -7.79
N ILE A 197 -31.12 13.96 -7.96
CA ILE A 197 -29.84 13.41 -7.52
C ILE A 197 -29.55 13.72 -6.03
N SER A 198 -29.93 14.88 -5.47
CA SER A 198 -29.47 15.29 -4.12
C SER A 198 -30.38 14.87 -2.97
N THR A 199 -31.68 14.68 -3.21
CA THR A 199 -32.65 14.23 -2.21
C THR A 199 -32.36 12.83 -1.66
N PRO A 200 -31.94 11.81 -2.45
CA PRO A 200 -31.54 10.52 -1.89
C PRO A 200 -30.27 10.63 -1.07
N TYR A 201 -29.24 11.40 -1.48
CA TYR A 201 -28.01 11.53 -0.69
C TYR A 201 -28.22 12.22 0.67
N VAL A 202 -29.02 13.28 0.72
CA VAL A 202 -29.34 13.95 2.00
C VAL A 202 -30.19 13.04 2.89
N GLN A 203 -31.09 12.23 2.32
CA GLN A 203 -31.82 11.19 3.06
C GLN A 203 -30.88 10.07 3.55
N SER A 204 -29.94 9.58 2.73
CA SER A 204 -28.93 8.60 3.11
C SER A 204 -28.03 9.11 4.23
N VAL A 205 -27.55 10.36 4.15
CA VAL A 205 -26.74 10.99 5.20
C VAL A 205 -27.54 11.16 6.49
N ARG A 206 -28.81 11.60 6.41
CA ARG A 206 -29.68 11.68 7.59
C ARG A 206 -29.91 10.30 8.22
N LEU A 207 -30.06 9.25 7.42
CA LEU A 207 -30.21 7.87 7.89
C LEU A 207 -28.95 7.37 8.57
N ILE A 208 -27.77 7.65 8.00
CA ILE A 208 -26.47 7.37 8.61
C ILE A 208 -26.37 8.04 9.99
N VAL A 209 -26.74 9.33 10.10
CA VAL A 209 -26.69 10.07 11.36
C VAL A 209 -27.71 9.53 12.38
N LYS A 210 -28.93 9.21 11.96
CA LYS A 210 -29.97 8.66 12.85
C LYS A 210 -29.60 7.30 13.42
N ASN A 211 -28.84 6.51 12.66
CA ASN A 211 -28.35 5.19 13.04
C ASN A 211 -26.85 5.21 13.37
N ALA A 212 -26.29 6.38 13.75
CA ALA A 212 -24.86 6.54 14.00
C ALA A 212 -24.33 5.57 15.05
N VAL A 213 -25.15 5.19 16.04
CA VAL A 213 -24.78 4.20 17.06
C VAL A 213 -24.50 2.83 16.43
N LEU A 214 -25.34 2.38 15.50
CA LEU A 214 -25.11 1.11 14.78
C LEU A 214 -23.83 1.19 13.94
N TRP A 215 -23.59 2.32 13.28
CA TRP A 215 -22.36 2.55 12.52
C TRP A 215 -21.11 2.55 13.40
N VAL A 216 -21.16 3.19 14.57
CA VAL A 216 -20.05 3.19 15.54
C VAL A 216 -19.80 1.79 16.09
N MET A 217 -20.86 1.06 16.45
CA MET A 217 -20.73 -0.33 16.89
C MET A 217 -20.13 -1.21 15.79
N PHE A 218 -20.58 -1.06 14.55
CA PHE A 218 -20.05 -1.77 13.39
C PHE A 218 -18.56 -1.46 13.19
N LEU A 219 -18.20 -0.18 13.08
CA LEU A 219 -16.82 0.25 12.87
C LEU A 219 -15.89 -0.14 14.03
N ALA A 220 -16.37 -0.12 15.27
CA ALA A 220 -15.60 -0.60 16.42
C ALA A 220 -15.35 -2.11 16.35
N SER A 221 -16.38 -2.89 16.01
CA SER A 221 -16.25 -4.35 15.83
C SER A 221 -15.36 -4.72 14.63
N MET A 222 -15.51 -4.01 13.51
CA MET A 222 -14.68 -4.15 12.32
C MET A 222 -13.23 -3.78 12.62
N SER A 223 -12.98 -2.67 13.33
CA SER A 223 -11.61 -2.25 13.69
C SER A 223 -10.93 -3.29 14.57
N ALA A 224 -11.65 -3.86 15.55
CA ALA A 224 -11.13 -4.93 16.38
C ALA A 224 -10.84 -6.21 15.56
N SER A 225 -11.76 -6.59 14.66
CA SER A 225 -11.61 -7.74 13.76
C SER A 225 -10.41 -7.59 12.81
N VAL A 226 -10.33 -6.47 12.08
CA VAL A 226 -9.22 -6.13 11.17
C VAL A 226 -7.89 -6.12 11.92
N PHE A 227 -7.86 -5.56 13.13
CA PHE A 227 -6.64 -5.49 13.94
C PHE A 227 -6.06 -6.88 14.24
N PHE A 228 -6.89 -7.83 14.67
CA PHE A 228 -6.42 -9.18 14.98
C PHE A 228 -6.21 -10.04 13.73
N SER A 229 -7.09 -9.94 12.73
CA SER A 229 -6.93 -10.70 11.48
C SER A 229 -5.71 -10.26 10.67
N PHE A 230 -5.31 -8.99 10.76
CA PHE A 230 -4.08 -8.47 10.16
C PHE A 230 -2.83 -9.22 10.65
N ASP A 231 -2.68 -9.49 11.95
CA ASP A 231 -1.53 -10.24 12.47
C ASP A 231 -1.47 -11.66 11.90
N SER A 232 -2.62 -12.34 11.77
CA SER A 232 -2.70 -13.67 11.16
C SER A 232 -2.26 -13.64 9.68
N HIS A 233 -2.81 -12.71 8.88
CA HIS A 233 -2.44 -12.56 7.46
C HIS A 233 -0.98 -12.14 7.28
N PHE A 234 -0.48 -11.23 8.11
CA PHE A 234 0.91 -10.78 8.07
C PHE A 234 1.88 -11.94 8.36
N ASN A 235 1.59 -12.77 9.38
CA ASN A 235 2.43 -13.91 9.69
C ASN A 235 2.38 -15.02 8.64
N ALA A 236 1.23 -15.23 8.00
CA ALA A 236 1.10 -16.19 6.90
C ALA A 236 1.91 -15.76 5.66
N ILE A 237 2.00 -14.45 5.39
CA ILE A 237 2.73 -13.89 4.24
C ILE A 237 4.23 -13.75 4.52
N PHE A 238 4.62 -13.56 5.79
CA PHE A 238 6.01 -13.25 6.18
C PHE A 238 6.67 -14.35 7.05
N PRO A 239 7.35 -15.35 6.45
CA PRO A 239 8.08 -16.38 7.21
C PRO A 239 9.26 -15.79 7.99
N ALA A 240 9.59 -16.38 9.14
CA ALA A 240 10.56 -15.85 10.10
C ALA A 240 11.98 -15.61 9.52
N GLU A 241 12.40 -16.42 8.54
CA GLU A 241 13.73 -16.30 7.92
C GLU A 241 13.91 -15.01 7.10
N GLN A 242 12.87 -14.53 6.41
CA GLN A 242 12.96 -13.30 5.64
C GLN A 242 13.00 -12.06 6.54
N ARG A 243 12.48 -12.16 7.78
CA ARG A 243 12.53 -11.08 8.79
C ARG A 243 13.94 -10.86 9.28
N ALA A 244 14.62 -11.95 9.62
CA ALA A 244 16.01 -11.91 10.06
C ALA A 244 16.90 -11.23 9.01
N ARG A 245 16.75 -11.59 7.74
CA ARG A 245 17.55 -11.02 6.65
C ARG A 245 17.23 -9.54 6.37
N ALA A 246 15.96 -9.13 6.46
CA ALA A 246 15.58 -7.71 6.31
C ALA A 246 16.05 -6.85 7.51
N ALA A 247 15.97 -7.41 8.72
CA ALA A 247 16.47 -6.77 9.94
C ALA A 247 18.00 -6.61 9.92
N GLU A 248 18.74 -7.58 9.39
CA GLU A 248 20.19 -7.50 9.18
C GLU A 248 20.56 -6.33 8.25
N ILE A 249 19.87 -6.19 7.11
CA ILE A 249 20.12 -5.10 6.15
C ILE A 249 19.83 -3.73 6.78
N ARG A 250 18.72 -3.60 7.53
CA ARG A 250 18.40 -2.36 8.24
C ARG A 250 19.46 -2.02 9.27
N THR A 251 19.84 -2.99 10.10
CA THR A 251 20.78 -2.74 11.19
C THR A 251 22.15 -2.35 10.64
N THR A 252 22.55 -2.91 9.49
CA THR A 252 23.77 -2.53 8.78
C THR A 252 23.73 -1.06 8.36
N SER A 253 22.63 -0.60 7.75
CA SER A 253 22.46 0.80 7.33
C SER A 253 22.37 1.76 8.53
N GLN A 254 21.61 1.41 9.56
CA GLN A 254 21.48 2.21 10.78
C GLN A 254 22.80 2.29 11.55
N MET A 255 23.56 1.19 11.63
CA MET A 255 24.90 1.22 12.23
C MET A 255 25.88 2.06 11.43
N GLY A 256 25.80 2.03 10.10
CA GLY A 256 26.60 2.94 9.25
C GLY A 256 26.36 4.41 9.60
N GLY A 257 25.08 4.79 9.80
CA GLY A 257 24.71 6.14 10.25
C GLY A 257 25.23 6.45 11.65
N VAL A 258 25.01 5.57 12.63
CA VAL A 258 25.47 5.79 14.02
C VAL A 258 27.00 5.89 14.11
N VAL A 259 27.74 5.05 13.38
CA VAL A 259 29.21 5.11 13.35
C VAL A 259 29.69 6.41 12.70
N ALA A 260 29.07 6.85 11.60
CA ALA A 260 29.38 8.14 10.99
C ALA A 260 29.11 9.31 11.95
N ASP A 261 27.98 9.29 12.67
CA ASP A 261 27.63 10.29 13.68
C ASP A 261 28.63 10.32 14.84
N ILE A 262 29.09 9.15 15.32
CA ILE A 262 30.14 9.07 16.35
C ILE A 262 31.41 9.77 15.84
N GLY A 263 31.84 9.48 14.61
CA GLY A 263 33.03 10.09 14.03
C GLY A 263 32.91 11.61 13.90
N ALA A 264 31.79 12.09 13.36
CA ALA A 264 31.51 13.52 13.20
C ALA A 264 31.41 14.25 14.55
N LEU A 265 30.74 13.65 15.54
CA LEU A 265 30.63 14.22 16.89
C LEU A 265 31.99 14.27 17.59
N THR A 266 32.79 13.20 17.48
CA THR A 266 34.13 13.13 18.08
C THR A 266 35.03 14.20 17.47
N GLN A 267 35.00 14.37 16.15
CA GLN A 267 35.76 15.42 15.47
C GLN A 267 35.31 16.82 15.88
N LYS A 268 33.99 17.05 15.99
CA LYS A 268 33.45 18.33 16.45
C LYS A 268 33.89 18.65 17.89
N ARG A 269 33.78 17.68 18.82
CA ARG A 269 34.21 17.85 20.21
C ARG A 269 35.71 18.05 20.34
N GLN A 270 36.50 17.38 19.51
CA GLN A 270 37.95 17.55 19.46
C GLN A 270 38.32 18.99 19.11
N ILE A 271 37.63 19.62 18.15
CA ILE A 271 37.86 21.03 17.80
C ILE A 271 37.41 21.96 18.93
N GLU A 272 36.20 21.77 19.49
CA GLU A 272 35.67 22.59 20.59
C GLU A 272 36.58 22.54 21.84
N GLU A 273 37.01 21.34 22.24
CA GLU A 273 37.89 21.16 23.40
C GLU A 273 39.31 21.67 23.12
N ALA A 274 39.82 21.54 21.88
CA ALA A 274 41.11 22.10 21.48
C ALA A 274 41.13 23.63 21.52
N GLU A 275 40.04 24.29 21.12
CA GLU A 275 39.89 25.74 21.27
C GLU A 275 39.83 26.14 22.75
N SER A 276 39.05 25.41 23.55
CA SER A 276 38.89 25.68 24.99
C SER A 276 40.20 25.49 25.78
N LEU A 277 41.08 24.58 25.34
CA LEU A 277 42.37 24.30 25.97
C LEU A 277 43.20 25.57 26.13
N PHE A 278 43.24 26.42 25.11
CA PHE A 278 44.05 27.63 25.12
C PHE A 278 43.48 28.73 26.04
N GLU A 279 42.23 28.58 26.48
CA GLU A 279 41.59 29.47 27.45
C GLU A 279 41.81 29.03 28.91
N THR A 280 42.22 27.79 29.14
CA THR A 280 42.45 27.25 30.48
C THR A 280 43.56 27.98 31.24
N GLU A 281 43.43 28.10 32.56
CA GLU A 281 44.44 28.74 33.41
C GLU A 281 45.78 28.00 33.37
N GLY A 282 45.75 26.66 33.29
CA GLY A 282 46.95 25.83 33.21
C GLY A 282 47.77 26.08 31.95
N TRP A 283 47.12 26.21 30.78
CA TRP A 283 47.83 26.57 29.54
C TRP A 283 48.34 28.01 29.57
N LYS A 284 47.52 28.97 30.03
CA LYS A 284 47.92 30.39 30.11
C LYS A 284 49.14 30.61 30.99
N ALA A 285 49.25 29.89 32.11
CA ALA A 285 50.42 29.92 32.98
C ALA A 285 51.68 29.43 32.26
N TYR A 286 51.58 28.32 31.53
CA TYR A 286 52.69 27.77 30.75
C TYR A 286 53.08 28.67 29.57
N ASP A 287 52.11 29.19 28.82
CA ASP A 287 52.35 30.10 27.68
C ASP A 287 53.02 31.40 28.11
N LYS A 288 52.77 31.87 29.34
CA LYS A 288 53.48 33.00 29.95
C LYS A 288 54.96 32.68 30.19
N GLN A 289 55.29 31.49 30.69
CA GLN A 289 56.67 31.04 30.86
C GLN A 289 57.39 30.93 29.51
N LEU A 290 56.76 30.30 28.52
CA LEU A 290 57.28 30.19 27.15
C LEU A 290 57.52 31.56 26.51
N SER A 291 56.61 32.51 26.71
CA SER A 291 56.75 33.88 26.18
C SER A 291 57.89 34.63 26.86
N SER A 292 58.07 34.45 28.17
CA SER A 292 59.20 35.05 28.89
C SER A 292 60.56 34.50 28.42
N LEU A 293 60.61 33.22 28.07
CA LEU A 293 61.82 32.59 27.52
C LEU A 293 62.13 33.11 26.11
N ALA A 294 61.11 33.23 25.25
CA ALA A 294 61.25 33.80 23.92
C ALA A 294 61.78 35.24 23.99
N GLN A 295 61.24 36.05 24.90
CA GLN A 295 61.67 37.44 25.08
C GLN A 295 63.10 37.54 25.63
N ALA A 296 63.46 36.69 26.59
CA ALA A 296 64.81 36.66 27.17
C ALA A 296 65.87 36.22 26.16
N SER A 297 65.52 35.29 25.25
CA SER A 297 66.43 34.76 24.22
C SER A 297 66.61 35.71 23.03
N GLN A 298 65.57 36.44 22.60
CA GLN A 298 65.71 37.51 21.60
C GLN A 298 66.71 38.59 22.02
N GLY A 299 66.80 38.90 23.32
CA GLY A 299 67.76 39.87 23.87
C GLY A 299 69.20 39.36 24.05
N ALA A 300 69.50 38.11 23.70
CA ALA A 300 70.79 37.46 23.96
C ALA A 300 71.38 36.68 22.76
N GLN A 301 70.78 36.84 21.57
CA GLN A 301 71.08 36.03 20.38
C GLN A 301 72.57 36.02 19.99
N GLY A 302 73.27 37.16 20.09
CA GLY A 302 74.70 37.24 19.75
C GLY A 302 75.66 36.55 20.73
N GLU A 303 75.24 36.30 21.97
CA GLU A 303 76.07 35.59 22.95
C GLU A 303 75.91 34.07 22.87
N ILE A 304 74.69 33.62 22.54
CA ILE A 304 74.36 32.21 22.30
C ILE A 304 75.13 31.68 21.07
N GLU A 305 75.19 32.48 19.99
CA GLU A 305 75.93 32.11 18.77
C GLU A 305 77.41 31.84 19.04
N ARG A 306 78.07 32.67 19.86
CA ARG A 306 79.49 32.49 20.20
C ARG A 306 79.76 31.20 20.96
N PHE A 307 78.90 30.85 21.92
CA PHE A 307 79.04 29.63 22.72
C PHE A 307 78.97 28.37 21.86
N PHE A 308 77.99 28.28 20.95
CA PHE A 308 77.83 27.10 20.10
C PHE A 308 78.90 26.99 19.00
N VAL A 309 79.35 28.11 18.43
CA VAL A 309 80.45 28.09 17.45
C VAL A 309 81.72 27.53 18.08
N GLN A 310 82.04 27.93 19.31
CA GLN A 310 83.21 27.44 20.04
C GLN A 310 83.16 25.93 20.30
N GLN A 311 81.99 25.39 20.66
CA GLN A 311 81.81 23.96 20.91
C GLN A 311 81.92 23.11 19.62
N MET A 312 81.47 23.64 18.49
CA MET A 312 81.55 22.96 17.19
C MET A 312 82.98 22.87 16.67
N GLU A 313 83.81 23.89 16.89
CA GLU A 313 85.20 23.90 16.45
C GLU A 313 86.06 22.87 17.20
N GLU A 314 85.90 22.74 18.52
CA GLU A 314 86.63 21.75 19.33
C GLU A 314 86.30 20.31 18.89
N ARG A 315 85.03 20.02 18.60
CA ARG A 315 84.59 18.69 18.16
C ARG A 315 85.13 18.32 16.77
N ARG A 316 85.19 19.29 15.86
CA ARG A 316 85.70 19.09 14.48
C ARG A 316 87.20 18.76 14.48
N ARG A 317 87.97 19.36 15.40
CA ARG A 317 89.39 19.04 15.58
C ARG A 317 89.60 17.58 16.01
N ALA A 318 88.85 17.11 17.00
CA ALA A 318 88.96 15.74 17.51
C ALA A 318 88.62 14.67 16.46
N ILE A 319 87.61 14.90 15.60
CA ILE A 319 87.24 13.96 14.53
C ILE A 319 88.33 13.88 13.46
N ASN A 320 88.88 15.02 13.04
CA ASN A 320 89.92 15.08 12.02
C ASN A 320 91.18 14.31 12.43
N GLU A 321 91.60 14.41 13.70
CA GLU A 321 92.74 13.65 14.24
C GLU A 321 92.53 12.13 14.19
N GLN A 322 91.29 11.65 14.39
CA GLN A 322 90.99 10.21 14.28
C GLN A 322 90.90 9.76 12.82
N GLN A 323 90.44 10.61 11.90
CA GLN A 323 90.41 10.30 10.47
C GLN A 323 91.82 10.17 9.88
N GLU A 324 92.77 11.01 10.31
CA GLU A 324 94.17 10.89 9.91
C GLU A 324 94.78 9.56 10.35
N ARG A 325 94.51 9.11 11.59
CA ARG A 325 94.94 7.80 12.09
C ARG A 325 94.40 6.64 11.26
N ILE A 326 93.12 6.66 10.91
CA ILE A 326 92.52 5.62 10.04
C ILE A 326 93.20 5.59 8.67
N ALA A 327 93.41 6.75 8.04
CA ALA A 327 94.06 6.83 6.74
C ALA A 327 95.50 6.26 6.78
N THR A 328 96.26 6.58 7.83
CA THR A 328 97.61 6.02 8.01
C THR A 328 97.60 4.50 8.22
N SER A 329 96.72 3.97 9.08
CA SER A 329 96.59 2.52 9.31
C SER A 329 96.11 1.76 8.07
N GLN A 330 95.16 2.31 7.31
CA GLN A 330 94.67 1.72 6.05
C GLN A 330 95.74 1.67 4.97
N SER A 331 96.56 2.71 4.84
CA SER A 331 97.69 2.71 3.89
C SER A 331 98.73 1.63 4.25
N GLY A 332 99.01 1.44 5.55
CA GLY A 332 99.88 0.37 6.04
C GLY A 332 99.30 -1.04 5.79
N GLN A 333 97.99 -1.21 5.95
CA GLN A 333 97.31 -2.47 5.63
C GLN A 333 97.41 -2.82 4.15
N ALA A 334 97.20 -1.86 3.25
CA ALA A 334 97.29 -2.08 1.81
C ALA A 334 98.69 -2.55 1.38
N GLY A 335 99.74 -1.96 1.96
CA GLY A 335 101.13 -2.36 1.71
C GLY A 335 101.43 -3.80 2.15
N LEU A 336 101.01 -4.18 3.36
CA LEU A 336 101.21 -5.52 3.90
C LEU A 336 100.34 -6.58 3.21
N ALA A 337 99.12 -6.24 2.81
CA ALA A 337 98.23 -7.13 2.07
C ALA A 337 98.81 -7.49 0.68
N ASN A 338 99.36 -6.52 -0.03
CA ASN A 338 100.03 -6.78 -1.31
C ASN A 338 101.25 -7.71 -1.15
N ARG A 339 102.04 -7.50 -0.09
CA ARG A 339 103.17 -8.38 0.23
C ARG A 339 102.71 -9.80 0.58
N LYS A 340 101.60 -9.94 1.33
CA LYS A 340 100.98 -11.24 1.64
C LYS A 340 100.59 -11.99 0.37
N ILE A 341 99.95 -11.32 -0.59
CA ILE A 341 99.54 -11.93 -1.87
C ILE A 341 100.76 -12.49 -2.60
N SER A 342 101.83 -11.69 -2.73
CA SER A 342 103.06 -12.11 -3.41
C SER A 342 103.73 -13.33 -2.75
N LEU A 343 103.85 -13.34 -1.41
CA LEU A 343 104.45 -14.47 -0.69
C LEU A 343 103.56 -15.73 -0.73
N THR A 344 102.23 -15.56 -0.76
CA THR A 344 101.29 -16.67 -0.90
C THR A 344 101.39 -17.32 -2.27
N GLU A 345 101.55 -16.53 -3.33
CA GLU A 345 101.77 -17.03 -4.69
C GLU A 345 103.09 -17.82 -4.78
N GLU A 346 104.19 -17.29 -4.24
CA GLU A 346 105.49 -17.97 -4.17
C GLU A 346 105.39 -19.31 -3.42
N LEU A 347 104.70 -19.33 -2.28
CA LEU A 347 104.47 -20.53 -1.48
C LEU A 347 103.64 -21.56 -2.24
N SER A 348 102.58 -21.13 -2.94
CA SER A 348 101.73 -22.04 -3.72
C SER A 348 102.52 -22.72 -4.85
N ARG A 349 103.38 -21.96 -5.54
CA ARG A 349 104.27 -22.47 -6.59
C ARG A 349 105.24 -23.52 -6.03
N LEU A 350 105.92 -23.20 -4.92
CA LEU A 350 106.89 -24.12 -4.30
C LEU A 350 106.21 -25.37 -3.69
N LYS A 351 105.00 -25.25 -3.14
CA LYS A 351 104.21 -26.41 -2.66
C LYS A 351 103.78 -27.33 -3.80
N ALA A 352 103.48 -26.78 -4.99
CA ALA A 352 103.16 -27.58 -6.17
C ALA A 352 104.39 -28.31 -6.74
N GLU A 353 105.59 -27.74 -6.61
CA GLU A 353 106.86 -28.33 -7.07
C GLU A 353 107.42 -29.39 -6.10
N ARG A 354 107.10 -29.30 -4.81
CA ARG A 354 107.54 -30.27 -3.79
C ARG A 354 107.21 -31.75 -4.12
N PRO A 355 105.97 -32.14 -4.49
CA PRO A 355 105.65 -33.54 -4.75
C PRO A 355 106.38 -34.11 -5.97
N SER A 356 106.62 -33.31 -7.02
CA SER A 356 107.40 -33.77 -8.17
C SER A 356 108.87 -34.01 -7.79
N LEU A 357 109.49 -33.08 -7.04
CA LEU A 357 110.86 -33.27 -6.55
C LEU A 357 110.96 -34.44 -5.55
N ALA A 358 109.94 -34.66 -4.72
CA ALA A 358 109.87 -35.80 -3.82
C ALA A 358 109.75 -37.13 -4.59
N ALA A 359 108.96 -37.15 -5.66
CA ALA A 359 108.85 -38.31 -6.55
C ALA A 359 110.17 -38.59 -7.28
N GLU A 360 110.85 -37.55 -7.79
CA GLU A 360 112.18 -37.67 -8.41
C GLU A 360 113.22 -38.23 -7.42
N TYR A 361 113.25 -37.72 -6.20
CA TYR A 361 114.12 -38.24 -5.15
C TYR A 361 113.79 -39.70 -4.82
N ALA A 362 112.52 -40.05 -4.67
CA ALA A 362 112.09 -41.42 -4.39
C ALA A 362 112.46 -42.39 -5.53
N GLN A 363 112.27 -41.97 -6.78
CA GLN A 363 112.67 -42.75 -7.95
C GLN A 363 114.18 -42.99 -7.96
N HIS A 364 114.98 -41.93 -7.86
CA HIS A 364 116.43 -42.05 -7.85
C HIS A 364 116.94 -42.89 -6.67
N LYS A 365 116.32 -42.74 -5.49
CA LYS A 365 116.64 -43.58 -4.31
C LYS A 365 116.32 -45.05 -4.58
N SER A 366 115.17 -45.36 -5.17
CA SER A 366 114.80 -46.73 -5.52
C SER A 366 115.75 -47.36 -6.55
N GLU A 367 116.19 -46.59 -7.55
CA GLU A 367 117.17 -47.02 -8.55
C GLU A 367 118.55 -47.26 -7.90
N LEU A 368 118.95 -46.43 -6.94
CA LEU A 368 120.18 -46.59 -6.18
C LEU A 368 120.13 -47.88 -5.33
N ASP A 369 119.02 -48.10 -4.63
CA ASP A 369 118.83 -49.28 -3.78
C ASP A 369 118.75 -50.57 -4.62
N ALA A 370 118.14 -50.52 -5.81
CA ALA A 370 118.14 -51.63 -6.76
C ALA A 370 119.57 -51.96 -7.24
N LYS A 371 120.38 -50.94 -7.56
CA LYS A 371 121.79 -51.13 -7.93
C LYS A 371 122.66 -51.62 -6.78
N ALA A 372 122.38 -51.20 -5.54
CA ALA A 372 123.04 -51.76 -4.36
C ALA A 372 122.79 -53.27 -4.26
N LYS A 373 121.53 -53.70 -4.42
CA LYS A 373 121.17 -55.13 -4.43
C LYS A 373 121.84 -55.90 -5.56
N GLU A 374 121.93 -55.35 -6.77
CA GLU A 374 122.65 -55.97 -7.88
C GLU A 374 124.15 -56.12 -7.59
N ILE A 375 124.78 -55.11 -6.99
CA ILE A 375 126.19 -55.17 -6.57
C ILE A 375 126.38 -56.27 -5.52
N ASP A 376 125.50 -56.33 -4.53
CA ASP A 376 125.59 -57.35 -3.48
C ASP A 376 125.34 -58.76 -4.04
N ALA A 377 124.36 -58.96 -4.92
CA ALA A 377 124.15 -60.22 -5.61
C ALA A 377 125.38 -60.63 -6.44
N LYS A 378 125.95 -59.71 -7.23
CA LYS A 378 127.16 -59.99 -8.03
C LYS A 378 128.39 -60.22 -7.17
N ARG A 379 128.48 -59.56 -6.02
CA ARG A 379 129.53 -59.81 -5.02
C ARG A 379 129.40 -61.21 -4.44
N VAL A 380 128.17 -61.65 -4.13
CA VAL A 380 127.90 -63.02 -3.69
C VAL A 380 128.25 -64.02 -4.80
N ASP A 381 127.84 -63.80 -6.06
CA ASP A 381 128.24 -64.64 -7.21
C ASP A 381 129.77 -64.76 -7.32
N ALA A 382 130.49 -63.64 -7.21
CA ALA A 382 131.95 -63.62 -7.30
C ALA A 382 132.61 -64.37 -6.13
N LEU A 383 132.09 -64.23 -4.91
CA LEU A 383 132.58 -64.96 -3.73
C LEU A 383 132.22 -66.46 -3.79
N ALA A 384 131.08 -66.81 -4.39
CA ALA A 384 130.66 -68.19 -4.60
C ALA A 384 131.56 -68.90 -5.62
N GLU A 385 131.92 -68.24 -6.73
CA GLU A 385 132.87 -68.77 -7.73
C GLU A 385 134.28 -68.93 -7.12
N ASP A 386 134.78 -67.96 -6.32
CA ASP A 386 136.07 -68.09 -5.62
C ASP A 386 136.10 -69.33 -4.70
N ARG A 387 134.97 -69.62 -4.05
CA ARG A 387 134.81 -70.78 -3.18
C ARG A 387 134.46 -72.08 -3.91
N GLY A 388 134.10 -72.03 -5.20
CA GLY A 388 133.73 -73.19 -6.02
C GLY A 388 132.34 -73.77 -5.72
N VAL A 389 131.44 -72.98 -5.12
CA VAL A 389 130.13 -73.47 -4.62
C VAL A 389 129.04 -73.42 -5.70
N GLU A 390 129.14 -72.52 -6.68
CA GLU A 390 128.22 -72.40 -7.82
C GLU A 390 129.00 -71.95 -9.07
N GLY A 391 128.65 -72.44 -10.26
CA GLY A 391 129.34 -72.14 -11.52
C GLY A 391 130.30 -73.25 -11.97
N THR A 392 131.59 -72.93 -12.14
CA THR A 392 132.58 -73.89 -12.70
C THR A 392 132.94 -75.04 -11.75
N LEU A 393 132.40 -75.03 -10.51
CA LEU A 393 132.62 -76.01 -9.43
C LEU A 393 134.10 -76.22 -9.08
N LYS A 394 134.97 -75.28 -9.45
CA LYS A 394 136.41 -75.31 -9.20
C LYS A 394 136.79 -74.18 -8.25
N HIS A 395 137.53 -74.52 -7.20
CA HIS A 395 138.03 -73.55 -6.22
C HIS A 395 139.17 -72.71 -6.84
N GLY A 396 139.10 -71.38 -6.69
CA GLY A 396 140.17 -70.45 -7.07
C GLY A 396 139.84 -69.41 -8.15
N LYS A 397 140.71 -68.39 -8.27
CA LYS A 397 140.50 -67.15 -9.05
C LYS A 397 140.76 -67.30 -10.56
N GLY A 398 139.87 -68.05 -11.24
CA GLY A 398 139.92 -68.29 -12.68
C GLY A 398 139.52 -67.09 -13.57
N PRO A 399 139.49 -67.27 -14.91
CA PRO A 399 139.09 -66.21 -15.84
C PRO A 399 137.64 -65.73 -15.64
N VAL A 400 136.72 -66.63 -15.26
CA VAL A 400 135.31 -66.29 -14.96
C VAL A 400 135.20 -65.38 -13.73
N TYR A 401 135.95 -65.67 -12.66
CA TYR A 401 136.02 -64.79 -11.48
C TYR A 401 136.50 -63.37 -11.83
N ARG A 402 137.52 -63.24 -12.68
CA ARG A 402 138.01 -61.91 -13.12
C ARG A 402 136.97 -61.16 -13.95
N GLN A 403 136.21 -61.85 -14.78
CA GLN A 403 135.10 -61.25 -15.51
C GLN A 403 134.00 -60.75 -14.56
N ARG A 404 133.62 -61.55 -13.54
CA ARG A 404 132.64 -61.14 -12.52
C ARG A 404 133.13 -59.95 -11.68
N MET A 405 134.42 -59.90 -11.35
CA MET A 405 135.01 -58.76 -10.65
C MET A 405 135.07 -57.50 -11.53
N ALA A 406 135.33 -57.63 -12.83
CA ALA A 406 135.26 -56.51 -13.76
C ALA A 406 133.82 -55.99 -13.91
N GLU A 407 132.84 -56.88 -14.06
CA GLU A 407 131.40 -56.54 -14.06
C GLU A 407 131.01 -55.82 -12.74
N LEU A 408 131.47 -56.31 -11.59
CA LEU A 408 131.23 -55.69 -10.29
C LEU A 408 131.84 -54.28 -10.19
N ALA A 409 133.06 -54.06 -10.69
CA ALA A 409 133.67 -52.73 -10.71
C ALA A 409 132.84 -51.75 -11.56
N THR A 410 132.33 -52.19 -12.73
CA THR A 410 131.46 -51.33 -13.55
C THR A 410 130.13 -51.01 -12.86
N LEU A 411 129.57 -51.95 -12.09
CA LEU A 411 128.35 -51.71 -11.31
C LEU A 411 128.61 -50.73 -10.15
N GLN A 412 129.77 -50.80 -9.50
CA GLN A 412 130.16 -49.86 -8.44
C GLN A 412 130.31 -48.42 -8.94
N ASP A 413 130.86 -48.22 -10.13
CA ASP A 413 130.96 -46.88 -10.73
C ASP A 413 129.57 -46.34 -11.11
N GLN A 414 128.70 -47.18 -11.67
CA GLN A 414 127.29 -46.80 -11.92
C GLN A 414 126.56 -46.44 -10.63
N TYR A 415 126.81 -47.16 -9.53
CA TYR A 415 126.23 -46.86 -8.23
C TYR A 415 126.69 -45.50 -7.70
N LYS A 416 127.99 -45.16 -7.80
CA LYS A 416 128.48 -43.83 -7.39
C LYS A 416 127.84 -42.69 -8.19
N VAL A 417 127.68 -42.86 -9.51
CA VAL A 417 126.99 -41.86 -10.34
C VAL A 417 125.53 -41.70 -9.90
N LYS A 418 124.82 -42.81 -9.65
CA LYS A 418 123.45 -42.76 -9.13
C LYS A 418 123.40 -42.13 -7.73
N GLN A 419 124.40 -42.37 -6.88
CA GLN A 419 124.47 -41.79 -5.54
C GLN A 419 124.62 -40.27 -5.57
N GLU A 420 125.42 -39.73 -6.49
CA GLU A 420 125.52 -38.28 -6.64
C GLU A 420 124.23 -37.67 -7.21
N ARG A 421 123.53 -38.38 -8.12
CA ARG A 421 122.21 -37.96 -8.61
C ARG A 421 121.14 -37.97 -7.51
N THR A 422 121.15 -38.97 -6.62
CA THR A 422 120.19 -39.03 -5.51
C THR A 422 120.44 -37.93 -4.49
N LYS A 423 121.71 -37.61 -4.19
CA LYS A 423 122.09 -36.49 -3.32
C LYS A 423 121.70 -35.15 -3.92
N ASP A 424 121.88 -34.95 -5.23
CA ASP A 424 121.47 -33.72 -5.91
C ASP A 424 119.95 -33.53 -5.84
N ALA A 425 119.18 -34.58 -6.16
CA ALA A 425 117.72 -34.57 -6.01
C ALA A 425 117.28 -34.29 -4.56
N GLN A 426 117.96 -34.87 -3.57
CA GLN A 426 117.71 -34.59 -2.15
C GLN A 426 117.98 -33.13 -1.79
N ARG A 427 119.08 -32.53 -2.26
CA ARG A 427 119.42 -31.14 -2.00
C ARG A 427 118.37 -30.19 -2.58
N ARG A 428 117.88 -30.46 -3.79
CA ARG A 428 116.80 -29.67 -4.41
C ARG A 428 115.52 -29.72 -3.59
N LEU A 429 115.10 -30.92 -3.17
CA LEU A 429 113.92 -31.09 -2.32
C LEU A 429 114.05 -30.33 -0.99
N VAL A 430 115.17 -30.50 -0.28
CA VAL A 430 115.41 -29.83 1.01
C VAL A 430 115.46 -28.30 0.86
N THR A 431 116.02 -27.79 -0.23
CA THR A 431 116.06 -26.35 -0.52
C THR A 431 114.65 -25.77 -0.68
N VAL A 432 113.77 -26.49 -1.40
CA VAL A 432 112.36 -26.09 -1.55
C VAL A 432 111.62 -26.19 -0.21
N GLU A 433 111.81 -27.27 0.55
CA GLU A 433 111.15 -27.45 1.85
C GLU A 433 111.54 -26.37 2.88
N THR A 434 112.81 -25.99 2.92
CA THR A 434 113.28 -24.90 3.80
C THR A 434 112.72 -23.54 3.40
N ARG A 435 112.63 -23.24 2.09
CA ARG A 435 112.01 -22.00 1.59
C ARG A 435 110.52 -21.94 1.88
N VAL A 436 109.79 -23.05 1.73
CA VAL A 436 108.37 -23.14 2.10
C VAL A 436 108.19 -22.85 3.59
N ALA A 437 108.99 -23.48 4.46
CA ALA A 437 108.91 -23.24 5.91
C ALA A 437 109.25 -21.79 6.29
N GLN A 438 110.15 -21.12 5.57
CA GLN A 438 110.44 -19.70 5.79
C GLN A 438 109.27 -18.81 5.36
N LEU A 439 108.70 -19.04 4.17
CA LEU A 439 107.54 -18.28 3.67
C LEU A 439 106.32 -18.42 4.59
N GLU A 440 106.08 -19.60 5.15
CA GLU A 440 105.00 -19.82 6.13
C GLU A 440 105.15 -18.95 7.40
N ARG A 441 106.38 -18.75 7.89
CA ARG A 441 106.66 -17.87 9.05
C ARG A 441 106.55 -16.39 8.71
N GLU A 442 106.97 -15.99 7.51
CA GLU A 442 106.84 -14.59 7.07
C GLU A 442 105.35 -14.23 6.89
N LEU A 443 104.55 -15.13 6.33
CA LEU A 443 103.10 -14.95 6.19
C LEU A 443 102.40 -14.83 7.55
N SER A 444 102.74 -15.68 8.54
CA SER A 444 102.12 -15.58 9.87
C SER A 444 102.48 -14.28 10.60
N THR A 445 103.68 -13.75 10.38
CA THR A 445 104.10 -12.45 10.94
C THR A 445 103.31 -11.30 10.30
N ILE A 446 103.18 -11.30 8.97
CA ILE A 446 102.38 -10.30 8.24
C ILE A 446 100.90 -10.35 8.67
N ASP A 447 100.37 -11.53 8.93
CA ASP A 447 99.00 -11.69 9.43
C ASP A 447 98.81 -11.10 10.83
N GLY A 448 99.81 -11.23 11.71
CA GLY A 448 99.83 -10.57 13.01
C GLY A 448 99.83 -9.04 12.90
N ASP A 449 100.66 -8.48 12.02
CA ASP A 449 100.75 -7.04 11.80
C ASP A 449 99.49 -6.46 11.15
N LEU A 450 98.90 -7.17 10.19
CA LEU A 450 97.61 -6.82 9.58
C LEU A 450 96.48 -6.81 10.61
N ALA A 451 96.43 -7.80 11.50
CA ALA A 451 95.43 -7.84 12.57
C ALA A 451 95.59 -6.66 13.53
N LYS A 452 96.82 -6.27 13.87
CA LYS A 452 97.10 -5.11 14.72
C LYS A 452 96.65 -3.80 14.07
N LEU A 453 97.05 -3.53 12.82
CA LEU A 453 96.65 -2.32 12.10
C LEU A 453 95.14 -2.27 11.86
N LYS A 454 94.49 -3.43 11.69
CA LYS A 454 93.04 -3.52 11.59
C LYS A 454 92.37 -3.17 12.92
N GLY A 455 92.87 -3.67 14.04
CA GLY A 455 92.38 -3.29 15.37
C GLY A 455 92.54 -1.79 15.67
N GLU A 456 93.66 -1.17 15.26
CA GLU A 456 93.87 0.28 15.40
C GLU A 456 92.89 1.10 14.56
N ALA A 457 92.61 0.66 13.32
CA ALA A 457 91.61 1.30 12.46
C ALA A 457 90.18 1.13 13.02
N ASP A 458 89.81 -0.07 13.44
CA ASP A 458 88.48 -0.38 13.98
C ASP A 458 88.22 0.38 15.29
N THR A 459 89.22 0.51 16.16
CA THR A 459 89.09 1.29 17.41
C THR A 459 89.00 2.79 17.15
N ALA A 460 89.74 3.34 16.18
CA ALA A 460 89.58 4.74 15.76
C ALA A 460 88.20 4.97 15.13
N GLU A 461 87.70 4.04 14.31
CA GLU A 461 86.36 4.11 13.72
C GLU A 461 85.26 4.05 14.80
N GLN A 462 85.40 3.19 15.82
CA GLN A 462 84.47 3.16 16.96
C GLN A 462 84.49 4.46 17.75
N ARG A 463 85.63 5.14 17.90
CA ARG A 463 85.71 6.46 18.55
C ARG A 463 85.05 7.56 17.74
N ILE A 464 85.19 7.53 16.41
CA ILE A 464 84.46 8.43 15.52
C ILE A 464 82.96 8.14 15.60
N LYS A 465 82.56 6.86 15.51
CA LYS A 465 81.16 6.44 15.65
C LYS A 465 80.59 6.83 17.02
N ALA A 466 81.30 6.68 18.12
CA ALA A 466 80.85 7.14 19.43
C ALA A 466 80.72 8.68 19.47
N SER A 467 81.69 9.40 18.88
CA SER A 467 81.66 10.86 18.78
C SER A 467 80.52 11.38 17.88
N LEU A 468 80.06 10.57 16.92
CA LEU A 468 78.91 10.85 16.05
C LEU A 468 77.58 10.35 16.66
N ALA A 469 77.57 9.18 17.31
CA ALA A 469 76.40 8.49 17.84
C ALA A 469 75.85 9.13 19.12
N VAL A 470 76.66 9.91 19.86
CA VAL A 470 76.14 10.84 20.89
C VAL A 470 75.08 11.80 20.31
N ASN A 471 74.95 11.93 18.99
CA ASN A 471 73.89 12.70 18.32
C ASN A 471 72.92 11.85 17.46
N ALA A 472 73.03 10.52 17.41
CA ALA A 472 72.15 9.72 16.54
C ALA A 472 70.74 9.53 17.10
N GLU A 473 70.50 9.86 18.38
CA GLU A 473 69.15 10.00 18.93
C GLU A 473 68.49 11.34 18.58
N ASP A 474 69.20 12.25 17.89
CA ASP A 474 68.76 13.63 17.60
C ASP A 474 69.00 14.03 16.13
N GLU A 475 68.83 13.08 15.18
CA GLU A 475 68.82 13.37 13.72
C GLU A 475 67.53 14.08 13.27
N GLY A 476 67.20 15.18 13.95
CA GLY A 476 66.24 16.20 13.51
C GLY A 476 66.86 17.59 13.33
N SER A 477 68.06 17.85 13.84
CA SER A 477 68.66 19.18 13.67
C SER A 477 70.18 19.16 13.58
N LYS A 478 70.70 19.58 12.42
CA LYS A 478 71.87 20.45 12.45
C LYS A 478 71.49 21.63 13.35
N LEU A 479 71.86 21.56 14.63
CA LEU A 479 71.74 22.63 15.63
C LEU A 479 72.66 23.78 15.21
N ASP A 480 72.16 24.51 14.21
CA ASP A 480 72.65 25.81 13.79
C ASP A 480 72.14 26.80 14.85
N PRO A 481 73.01 27.54 15.57
CA PRO A 481 72.63 28.36 16.72
C PRO A 481 71.56 29.40 16.38
N ALA A 482 71.59 29.91 15.14
CA ALA A 482 70.60 30.83 14.61
C ALA A 482 69.19 30.22 14.42
N ARG A 483 69.07 28.88 14.45
CA ARG A 483 67.81 28.15 14.20
C ARG A 483 67.10 27.68 15.47
N VAL A 484 67.73 27.73 16.64
CA VAL A 484 67.16 27.23 17.91
C VAL A 484 65.94 28.02 18.32
N LEU A 485 66.01 29.35 18.28
CA LEU A 485 64.86 30.22 18.57
C LEU A 485 63.72 30.06 17.54
N PRO A 486 63.98 30.10 16.22
CA PRO A 486 62.97 29.77 15.21
C PRO A 486 62.39 28.35 15.32
N ALA A 487 63.15 27.38 15.84
CA ALA A 487 62.65 26.02 16.07
C ALA A 487 61.70 25.96 17.27
N PHE A 488 62.02 26.67 18.36
CA PHE A 488 61.12 26.83 19.50
C PHE A 488 59.81 27.53 19.12
N GLU A 489 59.88 28.64 18.38
CA GLU A 489 58.68 29.34 17.91
C GLU A 489 57.85 28.47 16.96
N ARG A 490 58.49 27.73 16.05
CA ARG A 490 57.81 26.74 15.20
C ARG A 490 57.12 25.65 16.02
N ALA A 491 57.79 25.07 17.01
CA ALA A 491 57.20 24.06 17.90
C ALA A 491 55.98 24.62 18.65
N ARG A 492 56.05 25.87 19.14
CA ARG A 492 54.93 26.55 19.79
C ARG A 492 53.75 26.77 18.84
N THR A 493 54.01 27.19 17.60
CA THR A 493 52.94 27.32 16.59
C THR A 493 52.36 25.98 16.15
N ALA A 494 53.19 24.94 16.02
CA ALA A 494 52.76 23.60 15.63
C ALA A 494 51.83 22.97 16.68
N PHE A 495 52.13 23.18 17.97
CA PHE A 495 51.23 22.77 19.05
C PHE A 495 49.92 23.56 19.05
N ARG A 496 49.95 24.87 18.79
CA ARG A 496 48.72 25.67 18.63
C ARG A 496 47.83 25.21 17.48
N GLN A 497 48.43 24.72 16.39
CA GLN A 497 47.68 24.21 15.23
C GLN A 497 47.05 22.84 15.50
N GLN A 498 47.78 21.93 16.15
CA GLN A 498 47.26 20.62 16.55
C GLN A 498 47.84 20.26 17.92
N PRO A 499 47.05 20.32 19.00
CA PRO A 499 47.52 20.01 20.34
C PRO A 499 47.55 18.49 20.56
N ASP A 500 48.71 17.87 20.36
CA ASP A 500 48.97 16.44 20.60
C ASP A 500 50.10 16.24 21.63
N THR A 501 50.25 15.01 22.13
CA THR A 501 51.27 14.69 23.14
C THR A 501 52.68 14.80 22.58
N GLU A 502 52.87 14.46 21.31
CA GLU A 502 54.17 14.48 20.63
C GLU A 502 54.68 15.92 20.46
N ARG A 503 53.84 16.85 20.00
CA ARG A 503 54.24 18.26 19.84
C ARG A 503 54.37 18.97 21.17
N LEU A 504 53.60 18.59 22.20
CA LEU A 504 53.85 19.10 23.56
C LEU A 504 55.24 18.65 24.06
N GLY A 505 55.58 17.38 23.86
CA GLY A 505 56.91 16.85 24.19
C GLY A 505 58.02 17.56 23.40
N ALA A 506 57.82 17.78 22.10
CA ALA A 506 58.76 18.53 21.27
C ALA A 506 58.91 19.98 21.75
N LEU A 507 57.81 20.65 22.13
CA LEU A 507 57.83 22.00 22.69
C LEU A 507 58.60 22.04 24.03
N GLN A 508 58.38 21.07 24.91
CA GLN A 508 59.11 20.93 26.17
C GLN A 508 60.61 20.71 25.92
N GLN A 509 60.98 19.82 24.99
CA GLN A 509 62.37 19.54 24.66
C GLN A 509 63.08 20.79 24.11
N GLN A 510 62.45 21.51 23.18
CA GLN A 510 63.00 22.76 22.64
C GLN A 510 63.08 23.87 23.69
N CYS A 511 62.09 23.97 24.59
CA CYS A 511 62.14 24.88 25.75
C CYS A 511 63.34 24.56 26.64
N SER A 512 63.52 23.29 27.00
CA SER A 512 64.59 22.80 27.88
C SER A 512 65.98 23.03 27.26
N ASN A 513 66.12 22.78 25.95
CA ASN A 513 67.37 23.03 25.22
C ASN A 513 67.75 24.51 25.23
N LEU A 514 66.78 25.39 24.98
CA LEU A 514 66.99 26.85 25.01
C LEU A 514 67.29 27.35 26.43
N LEU A 515 66.60 26.82 27.44
CA LEU A 515 66.83 27.11 28.86
C LEU A 515 68.25 26.71 29.29
N ASN A 516 68.69 25.51 28.88
CA ASN A 516 70.02 24.99 29.19
C ASN A 516 71.13 25.83 28.53
N ALA A 517 70.99 26.19 27.25
CA ALA A 517 71.94 27.05 26.55
C ALA A 517 72.04 28.46 27.17
N MET A 518 70.91 28.99 27.64
CA MET A 518 70.85 30.30 28.32
C MET A 518 71.38 30.23 29.76
N SER A 519 71.30 29.09 30.44
CA SER A 519 71.81 28.94 31.80
C SER A 519 73.31 28.64 31.88
N SER A 520 73.89 28.04 30.82
CA SER A 520 75.34 27.81 30.69
C SER A 520 76.11 29.08 30.33
N THR A 521 75.44 30.10 29.81
CA THR A 521 76.04 31.38 29.44
C THR A 521 75.97 32.37 30.61
N GLN A 522 77.12 32.86 31.08
CA GLN A 522 77.24 33.64 32.32
C GLN A 522 76.37 34.91 32.34
N ALA A 523 76.16 35.54 31.18
CA ALA A 523 75.43 36.79 31.02
C ALA A 523 73.89 36.64 30.97
N THR A 524 73.39 35.46 30.63
CA THR A 524 71.94 35.17 30.51
C THR A 524 71.38 34.40 31.69
N LYS A 525 72.25 33.85 32.55
CA LYS A 525 71.90 33.02 33.71
C LYS A 525 70.93 33.68 34.68
N GLU A 526 71.05 34.99 34.93
CA GLU A 526 70.11 35.70 35.84
C GLU A 526 68.73 35.94 35.22
N ARG A 527 68.66 36.13 33.89
CA ARG A 527 67.41 36.42 33.17
C ARG A 527 66.47 35.23 33.07
N VAL A 528 67.00 34.02 33.19
CA VAL A 528 66.28 32.76 32.92
C VAL A 528 65.97 31.98 34.22
N ARG A 529 66.42 32.48 35.37
CA ARG A 529 66.38 31.77 36.66
C ARG A 529 64.97 31.51 37.21
N ALA A 530 63.97 32.27 36.78
CA ALA A 530 62.57 32.16 37.21
C ALA A 530 61.66 31.44 36.20
N ILE A 531 62.22 30.97 35.08
CA ILE A 531 61.47 30.35 33.99
C ILE A 531 61.50 28.83 34.16
N ASP A 532 60.33 28.21 34.13
CA ASP A 532 60.17 26.75 34.17
C ASP A 532 59.60 26.25 32.84
N CYS A 533 60.21 25.18 32.32
CA CYS A 533 59.80 24.50 31.08
C CYS A 533 58.91 23.27 31.34
N ASP A 534 58.61 22.92 32.60
CA ASP A 534 57.76 21.78 32.96
C ASP A 534 56.29 22.01 32.52
N PRO A 535 55.75 21.16 31.62
CA PRO A 535 54.39 21.33 31.13
C PRO A 535 53.31 20.71 32.04
N LYS A 536 53.60 20.22 33.26
CA LYS A 536 52.61 19.50 34.12
C LYS A 536 51.19 20.09 34.14
N GLN A 537 51.04 21.38 34.45
CA GLN A 537 49.73 22.04 34.51
C GLN A 537 49.05 22.15 33.13
N ALA A 538 49.84 22.33 32.07
CA ALA A 538 49.37 22.34 30.69
C ALA A 538 49.00 20.93 30.20
N ALA A 539 49.74 19.90 30.61
CA ALA A 539 49.47 18.50 30.28
C ALA A 539 48.19 18.01 30.97
N GLU A 540 47.94 18.41 32.22
CA GLU A 540 46.69 18.14 32.93
C GLU A 540 45.49 18.83 32.27
N ALA A 541 45.64 20.08 31.84
CA ALA A 541 44.61 20.80 31.10
C ALA A 541 44.35 20.17 29.71
N ALA A 542 45.40 19.72 29.03
CA ALA A 542 45.35 19.11 27.71
C ALA A 542 44.95 17.62 27.72
N ALA A 543 44.93 16.96 28.87
CA ALA A 543 44.67 15.52 28.99
C ALA A 543 43.37 15.08 28.31
N ARG A 544 42.32 15.92 28.33
CA ARG A 544 41.05 15.64 27.64
C ARG A 544 41.21 15.63 26.12
N VAL A 545 41.90 16.63 25.59
CA VAL A 545 42.16 16.76 24.14
C VAL A 545 43.06 15.63 23.68
N PHE A 546 44.04 15.22 24.49
CA PHE A 546 44.89 14.07 24.20
C PHE A 546 44.12 12.76 24.18
N ALA A 547 43.21 12.54 25.14
CA ALA A 547 42.34 11.37 25.14
C ALA A 547 41.41 11.33 23.90
N LEU A 548 40.85 12.48 23.50
CA LEU A 548 40.03 12.60 22.29
C LEU A 548 40.85 12.37 21.01
N ASN A 549 42.08 12.89 20.91
CA ASN A 549 42.95 12.67 19.75
C ASN A 549 43.36 11.19 19.64
N ALA A 550 43.73 10.56 20.76
CA ALA A 550 44.03 9.13 20.79
C ALA A 550 42.81 8.28 20.41
N GLY A 551 41.62 8.67 20.91
CA GLY A 551 40.36 8.03 20.56
C GLY A 551 39.99 8.20 19.08
N LEU A 552 40.21 9.37 18.50
CA LEU A 552 39.95 9.63 17.08
C LEU A 552 40.85 8.77 16.18
N VAL A 553 42.12 8.60 16.53
CA VAL A 553 43.04 7.68 15.81
C VAL A 553 42.58 6.23 15.95
N ALA A 554 42.20 5.79 17.15
CA ALA A 554 41.68 4.44 17.38
C ALA A 554 40.38 4.19 16.58
N PHE A 555 39.46 5.15 16.60
CA PHE A 555 38.23 5.12 15.82
C PHE A 555 38.49 5.06 14.31
N HIS A 556 39.42 5.87 13.78
CA HIS A 556 39.73 5.85 12.35
C HIS A 556 40.33 4.49 11.92
N ASN A 557 41.18 3.91 12.77
CA ASN A 557 41.82 2.62 12.52
C ASN A 557 40.87 1.42 12.70
N ASN A 558 39.94 1.47 13.64
CA ASN A 558 39.08 0.32 13.98
C ASN A 558 37.66 0.40 13.38
N CYS A 559 37.15 1.61 13.16
CA CYS A 559 35.73 1.85 12.90
C CYS A 559 35.43 2.58 11.60
N ALA A 560 36.30 3.48 11.15
CA ALA A 560 36.10 4.17 9.88
C ALA A 560 36.31 3.23 8.68
N GLY A 561 35.39 3.29 7.71
CA GLY A 561 35.39 2.51 6.47
C GLY A 561 34.23 1.50 6.38
N GLY A 562 33.43 1.58 5.31
CA GLY A 562 32.26 0.73 5.11
C GLY A 562 32.56 -0.78 5.09
N ASP A 563 33.76 -1.15 4.65
CA ASP A 563 34.22 -2.55 4.57
C ASP A 563 34.32 -3.24 5.93
N LYS A 564 34.48 -2.47 7.02
CA LYS A 564 34.57 -3.02 8.39
C LYS A 564 33.20 -3.42 8.92
N ILE A 565 32.15 -2.71 8.51
CA ILE A 565 30.75 -3.04 8.86
C ILE A 565 30.31 -4.30 8.11
N ALA A 566 30.70 -4.44 6.85
CA ALA A 566 30.35 -5.60 6.00
C ALA A 566 30.94 -6.94 6.50
N ARG A 567 31.93 -6.93 7.40
CA ARG A 567 32.53 -8.15 7.98
C ARG A 567 31.64 -8.81 9.03
N HIS A 568 30.65 -8.10 9.56
CA HIS A 568 29.77 -8.60 10.62
C HIS A 568 28.42 -9.00 10.01
N THR A 569 28.20 -10.32 9.91
CA THR A 569 26.97 -10.88 9.31
C THR A 569 25.82 -10.98 10.30
N THR A 570 26.08 -10.92 11.61
CA THR A 570 25.04 -11.02 12.65
C THR A 570 24.78 -9.68 13.31
N THR A 571 23.51 -9.41 13.62
CA THR A 571 23.04 -8.19 14.29
C THR A 571 23.71 -7.96 15.64
N ASP A 572 23.94 -9.03 16.42
CA ASP A 572 24.66 -8.97 17.69
C ASP A 572 26.12 -8.54 17.53
N ALA A 573 26.80 -9.03 16.48
CA ALA A 573 28.17 -8.63 16.17
C ALA A 573 28.23 -7.17 15.70
N LEU A 574 27.24 -6.70 14.92
CA LEU A 574 27.12 -5.31 14.49
C LEU A 574 26.90 -4.34 15.66
N LEU A 575 26.04 -4.69 16.61
CA LEU A 575 25.83 -3.88 17.82
C LEU A 575 27.05 -3.91 18.74
N GLY A 576 27.71 -5.06 18.87
CA GLY A 576 28.99 -5.18 19.58
C GLY A 576 30.07 -4.31 18.95
N PHE A 577 30.13 -4.26 17.62
CA PHE A 577 31.01 -3.35 16.88
C PHE A 577 30.68 -1.88 17.15
N GLY A 578 29.41 -1.47 17.08
CA GLY A 578 28.98 -0.10 17.39
C GLY A 578 29.36 0.34 18.82
N ARG A 579 29.17 -0.53 19.82
CA ARG A 579 29.60 -0.27 21.21
C ARG A 579 31.11 -0.13 21.33
N LYS A 580 31.88 -0.96 20.63
CA LYS A 580 33.34 -0.86 20.58
C LYS A 580 33.79 0.45 19.93
N CYS A 581 33.14 0.87 18.84
CA CYS A 581 33.44 2.14 18.19
C CYS A 581 33.13 3.36 19.06
N LEU A 582 32.05 3.30 19.83
CA LEU A 582 31.75 4.32 20.82
C LEU A 582 32.82 4.36 21.93
N GLN A 583 33.28 3.21 22.41
CA GLN A 583 34.36 3.13 23.39
C GLN A 583 35.69 3.65 22.83
N ASP A 584 36.04 3.27 21.60
CA ASP A 584 37.27 3.69 20.92
C ASP A 584 37.28 5.19 20.61
N SER A 585 36.12 5.85 20.48
CA SER A 585 36.02 7.29 20.18
C SER A 585 36.50 8.23 21.29
N GLY A 586 36.57 7.77 22.56
CA GLY A 586 37.00 8.59 23.69
C GLY A 586 36.02 9.71 24.11
N LEU A 587 34.77 9.66 23.65
CA LEU A 587 33.73 10.64 23.98
C LEU A 587 33.38 10.67 25.48
N ILE A 588 33.00 11.86 25.97
CA ILE A 588 32.61 12.11 27.38
C ILE A 588 31.33 11.34 27.71
N SER A 589 31.16 10.96 29.00
CA SER A 589 30.05 10.14 29.49
C SER A 589 28.65 10.60 29.07
N LYS A 590 28.40 11.90 28.90
CA LYS A 590 27.09 12.41 28.47
C LYS A 590 26.79 12.10 27.00
N ASP A 591 27.73 12.40 26.10
CA ASP A 591 27.58 12.15 24.66
C ASP A 591 27.63 10.64 24.37
N SER A 592 28.49 9.92 25.10
CA SER A 592 28.53 8.45 25.11
C SER A 592 27.23 7.82 25.62
N ALA A 593 26.55 8.42 26.61
CA ALA A 593 25.25 7.94 27.08
C ALA A 593 24.13 8.20 26.06
N GLU A 594 24.15 9.33 25.35
CA GLU A 594 23.16 9.62 24.30
C GLU A 594 23.28 8.64 23.14
N ILE A 595 24.49 8.43 22.61
CA ILE A 595 24.72 7.46 21.53
C ILE A 595 24.49 6.03 22.04
N GLY A 596 24.88 5.73 23.28
CA GLY A 596 24.58 4.47 23.94
C GLY A 596 23.08 4.20 24.05
N ALA A 597 22.27 5.21 24.35
CA ALA A 597 20.82 5.12 24.37
C ALA A 597 20.24 4.86 22.97
N ARG A 598 20.80 5.48 21.92
CA ARG A 598 20.43 5.18 20.53
C ARG A 598 20.76 3.74 20.16
N LEU A 599 21.97 3.25 20.46
CA LEU A 599 22.36 1.85 20.27
C LEU A 599 21.45 0.88 21.04
N ALA A 600 21.09 1.22 22.28
CA ALA A 600 20.16 0.44 23.09
C ALA A 600 18.73 0.45 22.52
N SER A 601 18.27 1.56 21.96
CA SER A 601 16.98 1.65 21.29
C SER A 601 16.91 0.77 20.04
N ILE A 602 18.03 0.65 19.30
CA ILE A 602 18.15 -0.25 18.15
C ILE A 602 18.11 -1.72 18.62
N ASP A 603 18.75 -2.04 19.76
CA ASP A 603 18.70 -3.38 20.37
C ASP A 603 17.29 -3.73 20.91
N MET A 604 16.55 -2.76 21.46
CA MET A 604 15.19 -2.98 21.95
C MET A 604 14.15 -3.10 20.84
N ASN A 605 14.37 -2.46 19.69
CA ASN A 605 13.47 -2.52 18.53
C ASN A 605 13.74 -3.75 17.62
N ARG A 606 14.51 -4.72 18.10
CA ARG A 606 14.91 -5.92 17.36
C ARG A 606 13.78 -6.93 17.24
N ASP A 607 13.59 -7.44 16.03
CA ASP A 607 12.46 -8.29 15.58
C ASP A 607 12.30 -9.63 16.32
N ASP A 608 13.35 -10.12 16.96
CA ASP A 608 13.44 -11.40 17.67
C ASP A 608 13.18 -11.29 19.18
N LYS A 609 13.24 -10.08 19.76
CA LYS A 609 12.93 -9.81 21.17
C LYS A 609 11.70 -8.91 21.36
N ALA A 610 11.34 -8.13 20.35
CA ALA A 610 10.18 -7.26 20.41
C ALA A 610 8.87 -8.06 20.34
N HIS A 611 7.83 -7.54 21.00
CA HIS A 611 6.49 -8.09 20.84
C HIS A 611 6.09 -8.00 19.35
N ARG A 612 5.47 -9.04 18.77
CA ARG A 612 5.12 -9.09 17.33
C ARG A 612 4.37 -7.85 16.82
N PHE A 613 3.65 -7.16 17.69
CA PHE A 613 2.98 -5.90 17.39
C PHE A 613 3.96 -4.77 17.02
N VAL A 614 5.09 -4.65 17.73
CA VAL A 614 6.11 -3.65 17.43
C VAL A 614 6.78 -3.98 16.10
N VAL A 615 6.96 -5.27 15.81
CA VAL A 615 7.47 -5.77 14.51
C VAL A 615 6.54 -5.38 13.36
N THR A 616 5.23 -5.62 13.50
CA THR A 616 4.26 -5.29 12.45
C THR A 616 4.06 -3.79 12.30
N TRP A 617 4.09 -3.02 13.39
CA TRP A 617 4.02 -1.56 13.36
C TRP A 617 5.25 -0.95 12.69
N ASN A 618 6.44 -1.43 13.04
CA ASN A 618 7.67 -1.02 12.38
C ASN A 618 7.59 -1.30 10.87
N ALA A 619 7.10 -2.48 10.46
CA ALA A 619 6.94 -2.80 9.05
C ALA A 619 6.06 -1.78 8.27
N PHE A 620 5.10 -1.12 8.92
CA PHE A 620 4.35 -0.01 8.31
C PHE A 620 5.15 1.28 8.20
N LEU A 621 5.88 1.65 9.25
CA LEU A 621 6.80 2.81 9.24
C LEU A 621 7.88 2.65 8.17
N ASP A 622 8.25 1.42 7.86
CA ASP A 622 9.25 1.06 6.86
C ASP A 622 8.71 1.06 5.42
N GLY A 623 7.42 1.32 5.24
CA GLY A 623 6.79 1.36 3.92
C GLY A 623 6.67 -0.01 3.25
N ASN A 624 6.66 -1.11 4.01
CA ASN A 624 6.59 -2.45 3.44
C ASN A 624 5.22 -2.69 2.76
N ARG A 625 5.23 -2.81 1.42
CA ARG A 625 4.03 -3.03 0.59
C ARG A 625 3.22 -4.26 1.01
N LEU A 626 3.87 -5.28 1.58
CA LEU A 626 3.22 -6.51 2.04
C LEU A 626 2.42 -6.31 3.34
N ALA A 627 2.85 -5.37 4.20
CA ALA A 627 2.06 -4.98 5.39
C ALA A 627 0.76 -4.28 4.96
N TYR A 628 0.83 -3.43 3.94
CA TYR A 628 -0.37 -2.83 3.35
C TYR A 628 -1.27 -3.86 2.67
N LEU A 629 -0.70 -4.86 2.00
CA LEU A 629 -1.48 -5.93 1.36
C LEU A 629 -2.23 -6.80 2.38
N SER A 630 -1.60 -7.17 3.49
CA SER A 630 -2.26 -7.90 4.59
C SER A 630 -3.37 -7.07 5.25
N LEU A 631 -3.17 -5.76 5.42
CA LEU A 631 -4.20 -4.84 5.89
C LEU A 631 -5.39 -4.76 4.91
N ILE A 632 -5.12 -4.65 3.61
CA ILE A 632 -6.16 -4.63 2.57
C ILE A 632 -6.97 -5.93 2.57
N LEU A 633 -6.32 -7.09 2.73
CA LEU A 633 -7.01 -8.38 2.83
C LEU A 633 -7.90 -8.45 4.07
N ALA A 634 -7.42 -8.02 5.23
CA ALA A 634 -8.19 -7.98 6.47
C ALA A 634 -9.44 -7.08 6.34
N ILE A 635 -9.28 -5.87 5.80
CA ILE A 635 -10.40 -4.95 5.52
C ILE A 635 -11.36 -5.56 4.49
N GLY A 636 -10.83 -6.21 3.45
CA GLY A 636 -11.61 -6.80 2.36
C GLY A 636 -12.54 -7.90 2.84
N VAL A 637 -12.07 -8.79 3.73
CA VAL A 637 -12.91 -9.85 4.30
C VAL A 637 -14.06 -9.27 5.12
N ASP A 638 -13.79 -8.31 6.00
CA ASP A 638 -14.84 -7.70 6.84
C ASP A 638 -15.81 -6.83 6.00
N ALA A 639 -15.34 -6.19 4.93
CA ALA A 639 -16.19 -5.50 3.98
C ALA A 639 -17.12 -6.45 3.22
N LEU A 640 -16.65 -7.66 2.87
CA LEU A 640 -17.51 -8.69 2.27
C LEU A 640 -18.58 -9.19 3.24
N VAL A 641 -18.24 -9.34 4.53
CA VAL A 641 -19.23 -9.67 5.58
C VAL A 641 -20.27 -8.56 5.70
N PHE A 642 -19.85 -7.29 5.70
CA PHE A 642 -20.76 -6.14 5.70
C PHE A 642 -21.71 -6.15 4.51
N MET A 643 -21.17 -6.32 3.30
CA MET A 643 -21.96 -6.32 2.06
C MET A 643 -22.95 -7.48 2.04
N SER A 644 -22.54 -8.67 2.49
CA SER A 644 -23.44 -9.81 2.63
C SER A 644 -24.56 -9.54 3.64
N GLY A 645 -24.25 -8.93 4.79
CA GLY A 645 -25.25 -8.54 5.78
C GLY A 645 -26.23 -7.46 5.26
N LEU A 646 -25.72 -6.46 4.54
CA LEU A 646 -26.51 -5.37 3.98
C LEU A 646 -27.50 -5.86 2.92
N PHE A 647 -27.02 -6.68 1.96
CA PHE A 647 -27.86 -7.22 0.90
C PHE A 647 -28.78 -8.35 1.37
N GLY A 648 -28.34 -9.14 2.35
CA GLY A 648 -29.18 -10.14 3.01
C GLY A 648 -30.46 -9.54 3.60
N ALA A 649 -30.37 -8.33 4.19
CA ALA A 649 -31.52 -7.61 4.74
C ALA A 649 -32.50 -7.11 3.65
N GLN A 650 -32.02 -6.72 2.47
CA GLN A 650 -32.87 -6.18 1.39
C GLN A 650 -33.67 -7.25 0.66
N ALA A 651 -33.22 -8.50 0.71
CA ALA A 651 -33.80 -9.57 -0.10
C ALA A 651 -35.05 -10.22 0.55
N LEU A 652 -35.29 -10.02 1.85
CA LEU A 652 -36.49 -10.49 2.59
C LEU A 652 -37.66 -9.48 2.57
N ARG A 653 -37.70 -8.59 1.57
CA ARG A 653 -38.63 -7.45 1.50
C ARG A 653 -40.09 -7.90 1.29
N SER A 654 -41.00 -7.34 2.08
CA SER A 654 -42.43 -7.36 1.79
C SER A 654 -42.76 -6.30 0.73
N PRO A 655 -43.63 -6.58 -0.27
CA PRO A 655 -44.10 -5.56 -1.23
C PRO A 655 -44.69 -4.33 -0.54
N LEU A 656 -45.36 -4.54 0.60
CA LEU A 656 -45.94 -3.48 1.45
C LEU A 656 -44.93 -2.48 2.01
N SER A 657 -43.62 -2.77 2.04
CA SER A 657 -42.60 -1.84 2.53
C SER A 657 -42.41 -0.61 1.61
N ASP A 658 -42.96 -0.68 0.40
CA ASP A 658 -42.76 0.29 -0.67
C ASP A 658 -43.88 1.33 -0.67
N VAL A 659 -44.93 1.07 0.11
CA VAL A 659 -46.04 1.98 0.33
C VAL A 659 -45.55 3.22 1.06
N PRO A 660 -45.67 4.42 0.46
CA PRO A 660 -45.27 5.66 1.11
C PRO A 660 -46.13 5.93 2.34
N SER A 661 -45.54 5.88 3.53
CA SER A 661 -46.25 6.07 4.81
C SER A 661 -45.65 7.24 5.61
N PRO A 662 -46.48 8.09 6.23
CA PRO A 662 -46.03 9.14 7.14
C PRO A 662 -45.57 8.59 8.51
N LYS A 663 -45.85 7.32 8.81
CA LYS A 663 -45.43 6.65 10.05
C LYS A 663 -44.39 5.58 9.74
N ALA A 664 -43.27 5.62 10.45
CA ALA A 664 -42.24 4.58 10.41
C ALA A 664 -42.80 3.27 10.99
N ARG A 665 -43.05 2.28 10.13
CA ARG A 665 -43.45 0.92 10.51
C ARG A 665 -42.55 -0.08 9.81
N SER A 666 -42.14 -1.15 10.50
CA SER A 666 -41.35 -2.20 9.86
C SER A 666 -42.22 -3.02 8.89
N ALA A 667 -41.59 -3.66 7.90
CA ALA A 667 -42.29 -4.52 6.93
C ALA A 667 -43.13 -5.60 7.62
N HIS A 668 -42.60 -6.21 8.69
CA HIS A 668 -43.33 -7.20 9.51
C HIS A 668 -44.57 -6.59 10.19
N GLN A 669 -44.48 -5.35 10.69
CA GLN A 669 -45.64 -4.68 11.29
C GLN A 669 -46.71 -4.37 10.24
N LEU A 670 -46.32 -4.01 9.02
CA LEU A 670 -47.26 -3.76 7.91
C LEU A 670 -47.98 -5.04 7.49
N GLN A 671 -47.24 -6.16 7.36
CA GLN A 671 -47.81 -7.47 7.08
C GLN A 671 -48.79 -7.91 8.17
N ALA A 672 -48.40 -7.79 9.44
CA ALA A 672 -49.25 -8.21 10.57
C ALA A 672 -50.59 -7.49 10.61
N ILE A 673 -50.65 -6.20 10.20
CA ILE A 673 -51.91 -5.43 10.13
C ILE A 673 -52.85 -6.00 9.06
N ILE A 674 -52.34 -6.33 7.87
CA ILE A 674 -53.16 -6.90 6.79
C ILE A 674 -53.51 -8.37 7.10
N GLU A 675 -52.56 -9.17 7.57
CA GLU A 675 -52.80 -10.57 7.96
C GLU A 675 -53.85 -10.69 9.07
N ALA A 676 -53.86 -9.76 10.04
CA ALA A 676 -54.91 -9.72 11.06
C ALA A 676 -56.31 -9.46 10.48
N ALA A 677 -56.44 -8.62 9.45
CA ALA A 677 -57.71 -8.36 8.76
C ALA A 677 -58.18 -9.56 7.91
N LEU A 678 -57.24 -10.40 7.48
CA LEU A 678 -57.49 -11.62 6.71
C LEU A 678 -57.97 -12.80 7.58
N LEU A 679 -57.84 -12.73 8.91
CA LEU A 679 -58.39 -13.76 9.81
C LEU A 679 -59.92 -13.68 9.90
N PRO A 680 -60.63 -14.80 10.15
CA PRO A 680 -60.11 -16.15 10.40
C PRO A 680 -59.79 -16.98 9.14
N ASN A 681 -60.30 -16.60 7.96
CA ASN A 681 -60.13 -17.35 6.71
C ASN A 681 -59.26 -16.57 5.71
N THR A 682 -57.95 -16.74 5.85
CA THR A 682 -56.93 -15.95 5.14
C THR A 682 -57.01 -16.11 3.63
N PHE A 683 -57.12 -17.36 3.16
CA PHE A 683 -57.18 -17.67 1.73
C PHE A 683 -58.42 -17.07 1.06
N ASN A 684 -59.62 -17.30 1.63
CA ASN A 684 -60.87 -16.82 1.02
C ASN A 684 -60.96 -15.29 1.04
N LYS A 685 -60.65 -14.64 2.17
CA LYS A 685 -60.69 -13.17 2.26
C LYS A 685 -59.67 -12.51 1.34
N ALA A 686 -58.45 -13.04 1.24
CA ALA A 686 -57.42 -12.48 0.36
C ALA A 686 -57.82 -12.59 -1.11
N ARG A 687 -58.38 -13.73 -1.51
CA ARG A 687 -58.87 -13.98 -2.86
C ARG A 687 -60.07 -13.09 -3.22
N LEU A 688 -61.09 -13.01 -2.35
CA LEU A 688 -62.26 -12.14 -2.55
C LEU A 688 -61.84 -10.67 -2.70
N THR A 689 -60.93 -10.20 -1.84
CA THR A 689 -60.41 -8.83 -1.92
C THR A 689 -59.66 -8.58 -3.23
N ARG A 690 -58.84 -9.55 -3.69
CA ARG A 690 -58.15 -9.48 -4.98
C ARG A 690 -59.11 -9.46 -6.16
N GLU A 691 -60.16 -10.31 -6.15
CA GLU A 691 -61.16 -10.38 -7.23
C GLU A 691 -62.01 -9.12 -7.32
N ALA A 692 -62.21 -8.41 -6.21
CA ALA A 692 -62.89 -7.12 -6.17
C ALA A 692 -62.06 -5.94 -6.71
N MET A 693 -60.76 -6.14 -7.01
CA MET A 693 -59.89 -5.09 -7.54
C MET A 693 -59.96 -5.04 -9.07
N HIS A 694 -60.39 -3.91 -9.61
CA HIS A 694 -60.38 -3.63 -11.04
C HIS A 694 -59.24 -2.70 -11.42
N PRO A 695 -58.56 -2.92 -12.56
CA PRO A 695 -57.49 -2.04 -13.01
C PRO A 695 -58.03 -0.64 -13.36
N MET A 696 -57.21 0.38 -13.15
CA MET A 696 -57.48 1.77 -13.55
C MET A 696 -56.19 2.44 -14.07
N GLU A 697 -56.31 3.59 -14.72
CA GLU A 697 -55.15 4.41 -15.06
C GLU A 697 -54.39 4.85 -13.80
N PRO A 698 -53.06 4.76 -13.77
CA PRO A 698 -52.28 5.12 -12.59
C PRO A 698 -52.44 6.59 -12.20
N VAL A 699 -53.00 6.85 -11.00
CA VAL A 699 -53.15 8.20 -10.43
C VAL A 699 -52.48 8.22 -9.06
N ASP A 700 -51.51 9.11 -8.82
CA ASP A 700 -50.76 9.21 -7.54
C ASP A 700 -50.15 7.86 -7.05
N GLY A 701 -49.86 6.95 -7.97
CA GLY A 701 -49.38 5.58 -7.69
C GLY A 701 -50.45 4.60 -7.20
N PHE A 702 -51.74 4.91 -7.37
CA PHE A 702 -52.83 3.94 -7.23
C PHE A 702 -53.17 3.35 -8.60
N THR A 703 -53.33 2.02 -8.67
CA THR A 703 -53.46 1.27 -9.94
C THR A 703 -54.76 0.47 -10.03
N ASN A 704 -55.44 0.28 -8.89
CA ASN A 704 -56.67 -0.51 -8.81
C ASN A 704 -57.80 0.29 -8.14
N ILE A 705 -59.04 -0.04 -8.49
CA ILE A 705 -60.26 0.50 -7.89
C ILE A 705 -61.14 -0.63 -7.39
N VAL A 706 -61.73 -0.46 -6.20
CA VAL A 706 -62.69 -1.40 -5.62
C VAL A 706 -64.02 -0.69 -5.40
N ARG A 707 -65.11 -1.30 -5.87
CA ARG A 707 -66.48 -0.80 -5.70
C ARG A 707 -67.29 -1.77 -4.86
N LEU A 708 -67.55 -1.41 -3.60
CA LEU A 708 -68.27 -2.28 -2.67
C LEU A 708 -69.74 -2.50 -3.05
N SER A 709 -70.31 -1.66 -3.91
CA SER A 709 -71.69 -1.79 -4.41
C SER A 709 -71.88 -2.94 -5.40
N GLU A 710 -70.81 -3.44 -6.00
CA GLU A 710 -70.84 -4.55 -6.97
C GLU A 710 -70.73 -5.93 -6.28
N LEU A 711 -70.52 -5.94 -4.95
CA LEU A 711 -70.34 -7.15 -4.14
C LEU A 711 -71.60 -7.44 -3.31
N ASP A 712 -71.82 -8.71 -2.99
CA ASP A 712 -72.85 -9.11 -2.03
C ASP A 712 -72.55 -8.55 -0.62
N PRO A 713 -73.58 -8.34 0.24
CA PRO A 713 -73.40 -7.70 1.55
C PRO A 713 -72.38 -8.39 2.46
N GLU A 714 -72.26 -9.73 2.38
CA GLU A 714 -71.33 -10.52 3.17
C GLU A 714 -69.88 -10.32 2.69
N SER A 715 -69.63 -10.47 1.39
CA SER A 715 -68.33 -10.22 0.77
C SER A 715 -67.90 -8.77 0.89
N ALA A 716 -68.83 -7.82 0.75
CA ALA A 716 -68.56 -6.39 0.91
C ALA A 716 -68.07 -6.06 2.32
N SER A 717 -68.57 -6.74 3.36
CA SER A 717 -68.05 -6.59 4.72
C SER A 717 -66.63 -7.13 4.86
N GLN A 718 -66.35 -8.32 4.30
CA GLN A 718 -65.03 -8.95 4.39
C GLN A 718 -63.96 -8.17 3.63
N VAL A 719 -64.28 -7.66 2.45
CA VAL A 719 -63.40 -6.81 1.64
C VAL A 719 -63.16 -5.46 2.32
N ARG A 720 -64.19 -4.87 2.93
CA ARG A 720 -64.07 -3.60 3.66
C ARG A 720 -63.08 -3.68 4.82
N ASP A 721 -63.03 -4.79 5.56
CA ASP A 721 -62.06 -4.98 6.65
C ASP A 721 -60.61 -4.89 6.14
N VAL A 722 -60.32 -5.53 5.00
CA VAL A 722 -58.99 -5.51 4.39
C VAL A 722 -58.66 -4.13 3.80
N LEU A 723 -59.64 -3.46 3.18
CA LEU A 723 -59.47 -2.10 2.66
C LEU A 723 -59.24 -1.08 3.77
N ASN A 724 -59.92 -1.21 4.91
CA ASN A 724 -59.70 -0.38 6.09
C ASN A 724 -58.28 -0.57 6.62
N ALA A 725 -57.82 -1.83 6.75
CA ALA A 725 -56.44 -2.13 7.14
C ALA A 725 -55.44 -1.53 6.14
N GLY A 726 -55.70 -1.65 4.84
CA GLY A 726 -54.94 -1.03 3.76
C GLY A 726 -54.89 0.50 3.82
N ALA A 727 -55.98 1.15 4.24
CA ALA A 727 -56.02 2.59 4.43
C ALA A 727 -55.14 3.04 5.60
N THR A 728 -55.06 2.25 6.68
CA THR A 728 -54.19 2.57 7.83
C THR A 728 -52.70 2.55 7.51
N ILE A 729 -52.30 1.84 6.45
CA ILE A 729 -50.90 1.76 5.97
C ILE A 729 -50.63 2.64 4.76
N GLY A 730 -51.63 3.37 4.25
CA GLY A 730 -51.50 4.25 3.08
C GLY A 730 -51.57 3.54 1.72
N ALA A 731 -51.90 2.25 1.71
CA ALA A 731 -52.07 1.44 0.49
C ALA A 731 -53.45 1.62 -0.17
N VAL A 732 -54.42 2.16 0.57
CA VAL A 732 -55.79 2.42 0.11
C VAL A 732 -56.19 3.86 0.40
N ARG A 733 -56.90 4.50 -0.54
CA ARG A 733 -57.44 5.86 -0.41
C ARG A 733 -58.94 5.87 -0.68
N HIS A 734 -59.71 6.55 0.17
CA HIS A 734 -61.14 6.78 -0.07
C HIS A 734 -61.34 7.82 -1.18
N THR A 735 -62.32 7.60 -2.06
CA THR A 735 -62.76 8.63 -3.01
C THR A 735 -63.98 9.39 -2.49
N SER A 736 -64.37 10.46 -3.17
CA SER A 736 -65.53 11.29 -2.81
C SER A 736 -66.88 10.56 -2.96
N ARG A 737 -66.92 9.47 -3.73
CA ARG A 737 -68.09 8.57 -3.86
C ARG A 737 -68.06 7.49 -2.77
N ALA A 738 -69.16 7.38 -2.02
CA ALA A 738 -69.31 6.35 -0.99
C ALA A 738 -69.16 4.94 -1.58
N GLY A 739 -68.44 4.06 -0.89
CA GLY A 739 -68.24 2.66 -1.30
C GLY A 739 -67.21 2.43 -2.40
N THR A 740 -66.47 3.45 -2.83
CA THR A 740 -65.40 3.30 -3.84
C THR A 740 -64.02 3.62 -3.25
N TYR A 741 -63.03 2.76 -3.51
CA TYR A 741 -61.68 2.83 -2.93
C TYR A 741 -60.62 2.71 -4.01
N LEU A 742 -59.56 3.52 -3.91
CA LEU A 742 -58.37 3.42 -4.75
C LEU A 742 -57.32 2.59 -4.01
N VAL A 743 -56.70 1.63 -4.71
CA VAL A 743 -55.77 0.66 -4.15
C VAL A 743 -54.46 0.70 -4.93
N ARG A 744 -53.32 0.68 -4.21
CA ARG A 744 -51.99 0.63 -4.83
C ARG A 744 -51.59 -0.79 -5.24
N ALA A 745 -50.62 -0.90 -6.14
CA ALA A 745 -50.14 -2.17 -6.67
C ALA A 745 -49.52 -3.08 -5.58
N GLU A 746 -48.86 -2.50 -4.57
CA GLU A 746 -48.15 -3.25 -3.53
C GLU A 746 -49.10 -4.10 -2.67
N LEU A 747 -50.34 -3.63 -2.44
CA LEU A 747 -51.34 -4.41 -1.72
C LEU A 747 -51.86 -5.57 -2.57
N TYR A 748 -52.04 -5.36 -3.87
CA TYR A 748 -52.42 -6.42 -4.80
C TYR A 748 -51.36 -7.53 -4.86
N GLU A 749 -50.08 -7.15 -4.99
CA GLU A 749 -48.96 -8.09 -4.99
C GLU A 749 -48.85 -8.87 -3.69
N PHE A 750 -49.02 -8.20 -2.55
CA PHE A 750 -49.00 -8.86 -1.24
C PHE A 750 -50.13 -9.89 -1.10
N LEU A 751 -51.36 -9.55 -1.51
CA LEU A 751 -52.48 -10.50 -1.48
C LEU A 751 -52.23 -11.72 -2.37
N CYS A 752 -51.62 -11.54 -3.55
CA CYS A 752 -51.21 -12.65 -4.41
C CYS A 752 -50.17 -13.56 -3.72
N GLN A 753 -49.19 -12.99 -3.03
CA GLN A 753 -48.21 -13.76 -2.26
C GLN A 753 -48.85 -14.55 -1.11
N VAL A 754 -49.81 -13.95 -0.39
CA VAL A 754 -50.55 -14.63 0.69
C VAL A 754 -51.35 -15.80 0.15
N ILE A 755 -52.06 -15.63 -0.97
CA ILE A 755 -52.81 -16.70 -1.65
C ILE A 755 -51.88 -17.85 -2.03
N GLN A 756 -50.73 -17.55 -2.65
CA GLN A 756 -49.73 -18.56 -3.04
C GLN A 756 -49.12 -19.29 -1.83
N LYS A 757 -48.85 -18.56 -0.74
CA LYS A 757 -48.33 -19.10 0.52
C LYS A 757 -49.33 -20.08 1.15
N GLU A 758 -50.60 -19.71 1.26
CA GLU A 758 -51.64 -20.59 1.83
C GLU A 758 -51.85 -21.86 0.98
N LEU A 759 -51.84 -21.72 -0.35
CA LEU A 759 -51.88 -22.86 -1.29
C LEU A 759 -50.76 -23.88 -1.04
N LYS A 760 -49.53 -23.41 -0.76
CA LYS A 760 -48.39 -24.27 -0.44
C LYS A 760 -48.46 -24.86 0.98
N THR A 761 -48.91 -24.06 1.96
CA THR A 761 -48.79 -24.42 3.38
C THR A 761 -49.94 -25.31 3.86
N LYS A 762 -51.16 -25.08 3.35
CA LYS A 762 -52.37 -25.80 3.75
C LYS A 762 -53.17 -26.27 2.53
N PRO A 763 -52.63 -27.23 1.74
CA PRO A 763 -53.25 -27.64 0.49
C PRO A 763 -54.63 -28.29 0.68
N ALA A 764 -54.88 -28.99 1.79
CA ALA A 764 -56.16 -29.66 2.05
C ALA A 764 -57.30 -28.68 2.38
N GLU A 765 -57.06 -27.72 3.29
CA GLU A 765 -58.04 -26.68 3.63
C GLU A 765 -58.33 -25.75 2.44
N THR A 766 -57.29 -25.43 1.67
CA THR A 766 -57.38 -24.55 0.50
C THR A 766 -58.12 -25.21 -0.66
N LYS A 767 -57.85 -26.50 -0.95
CA LYS A 767 -58.60 -27.28 -1.94
C LYS A 767 -60.08 -27.36 -1.58
N ARG A 768 -60.40 -27.59 -0.31
CA ARG A 768 -61.79 -27.61 0.17
C ARG A 768 -62.48 -26.26 -0.05
N GLY A 769 -61.79 -25.14 0.19
CA GLY A 769 -62.32 -23.80 -0.10
C GLY A 769 -62.57 -23.55 -1.59
N LEU A 770 -61.72 -24.10 -2.48
CA LEU A 770 -61.89 -24.04 -3.93
C LEU A 770 -63.06 -24.93 -4.40
N GLU A 771 -63.15 -26.17 -3.91
CA GLU A 771 -64.22 -27.12 -4.20
C GLU A 771 -65.59 -26.60 -3.76
N LEU A 772 -65.68 -25.96 -2.60
CA LEU A 772 -66.92 -25.33 -2.13
C LEU A 772 -67.38 -24.17 -3.02
N ASN A 773 -66.45 -23.42 -3.61
CA ASN A 773 -66.78 -22.32 -4.52
C ASN A 773 -67.20 -22.83 -5.90
N GLU A 774 -66.52 -23.86 -6.40
CA GLU A 774 -66.96 -24.58 -7.60
C GLU A 774 -68.35 -25.18 -7.40
N LEU A 775 -68.63 -25.77 -6.22
CA LEU A 775 -69.95 -26.25 -5.84
C LEU A 775 -71.00 -25.13 -5.87
N GLU A 776 -70.73 -23.99 -5.24
CA GLU A 776 -71.65 -22.85 -5.22
C GLU A 776 -71.94 -22.31 -6.63
N THR A 777 -70.91 -22.20 -7.48
CA THR A 777 -71.04 -21.75 -8.88
C THR A 777 -71.90 -22.73 -9.69
N ARG A 778 -71.58 -24.03 -9.63
CA ARG A 778 -72.33 -25.07 -10.35
C ARG A 778 -73.77 -25.22 -9.87
N MET A 779 -74.01 -25.06 -8.57
CA MET A 779 -75.36 -25.08 -8.02
C MET A 779 -76.15 -23.86 -8.49
N THR A 780 -75.52 -22.67 -8.52
CA THR A 780 -76.16 -21.44 -9.03
C THR A 780 -76.52 -21.59 -10.51
N GLU A 781 -75.63 -22.13 -11.34
CA GLU A 781 -75.90 -22.46 -12.76
C GLU A 781 -77.07 -23.45 -12.92
N ALA A 782 -77.13 -24.47 -12.07
CA ALA A 782 -78.18 -25.50 -12.10
C ALA A 782 -79.57 -24.98 -11.65
N LEU A 783 -79.59 -23.90 -10.87
CA LEU A 783 -80.78 -23.26 -10.33
C LEU A 783 -81.39 -22.18 -11.26
N LEU A 784 -80.76 -21.85 -12.39
CA LEU A 784 -81.30 -20.90 -13.36
C LEU A 784 -82.57 -21.45 -14.05
N PRO A 785 -83.56 -20.61 -14.41
CA PRO A 785 -83.50 -19.14 -14.50
C PRO A 785 -83.86 -18.36 -13.22
N ASP A 786 -84.71 -18.89 -12.33
CA ASP A 786 -85.04 -18.25 -11.04
C ASP A 786 -84.35 -19.01 -9.90
N VAL A 787 -83.21 -18.50 -9.46
CA VAL A 787 -82.37 -19.16 -8.44
C VAL A 787 -83.08 -19.30 -7.10
N ARG A 788 -83.99 -18.38 -6.74
CA ARG A 788 -84.65 -18.34 -5.44
C ARG A 788 -85.76 -19.38 -5.38
N GLU A 789 -86.71 -19.32 -6.31
CA GLU A 789 -87.86 -20.22 -6.35
C GLU A 789 -87.40 -21.68 -6.52
N THR A 790 -86.40 -21.89 -7.39
CA THR A 790 -85.81 -23.20 -7.65
C THR A 790 -85.04 -23.75 -6.44
N ALA A 791 -84.35 -22.90 -5.66
CA ALA A 791 -83.66 -23.34 -4.45
C ALA A 791 -84.65 -23.71 -3.33
N ASP A 792 -85.73 -22.95 -3.19
CA ASP A 792 -86.79 -23.23 -2.20
C ASP A 792 -87.52 -24.53 -2.52
N ALA A 793 -87.84 -24.76 -3.79
CA ALA A 793 -88.43 -26.01 -4.27
C ALA A 793 -87.54 -27.22 -3.96
N VAL A 794 -86.22 -27.12 -4.17
CA VAL A 794 -85.29 -28.22 -3.86
C VAL A 794 -85.17 -28.46 -2.36
N LEU A 795 -85.15 -27.39 -1.55
CA LEU A 795 -85.06 -27.51 -0.09
C LEU A 795 -86.35 -28.08 0.53
N GLN A 796 -87.51 -27.86 -0.09
CA GLN A 796 -88.81 -28.35 0.40
C GLN A 796 -88.93 -29.89 0.33
N HIS A 797 -88.31 -30.52 -0.66
CA HIS A 797 -88.37 -31.98 -0.88
C HIS A 797 -87.23 -32.75 -0.19
N LEU A 798 -86.47 -32.11 0.69
CA LEU A 798 -85.37 -32.74 1.44
C LEU A 798 -85.88 -33.39 2.74
N HIS A 799 -85.70 -34.71 2.83
CA HIS A 799 -85.97 -35.46 4.06
C HIS A 799 -84.69 -35.62 4.87
N PRO A 800 -84.69 -35.33 6.18
CA PRO A 800 -83.51 -35.54 7.03
C PRO A 800 -83.28 -37.03 7.31
N ILE A 801 -82.01 -37.43 7.36
CA ILE A 801 -81.59 -38.78 7.75
C ILE A 801 -80.46 -38.72 8.79
N ASP A 802 -80.26 -39.81 9.52
CA ASP A 802 -79.10 -39.95 10.40
C ASP A 802 -77.80 -39.89 9.58
N GLU A 803 -76.86 -39.07 10.04
CA GLU A 803 -75.64 -38.80 9.29
C GLU A 803 -74.84 -40.08 9.06
N LYS A 804 -74.63 -40.42 7.78
CA LYS A 804 -73.84 -41.58 7.39
C LYS A 804 -72.90 -41.20 6.24
N ASN A 805 -71.59 -41.29 6.50
CA ASN A 805 -70.54 -40.89 5.55
C ASN A 805 -70.71 -39.45 5.00
N GLY A 806 -71.19 -38.52 5.84
CA GLY A 806 -71.40 -37.10 5.49
C GLY A 806 -72.70 -36.79 4.74
N PHE A 807 -73.51 -37.80 4.41
CA PHE A 807 -74.86 -37.62 3.89
C PHE A 807 -75.85 -37.41 5.03
N THR A 808 -76.64 -36.34 4.95
CA THR A 808 -77.55 -35.89 6.02
C THR A 808 -79.00 -35.78 5.58
N SER A 809 -79.24 -35.85 4.27
CA SER A 809 -80.58 -35.67 3.72
C SER A 809 -80.78 -36.56 2.51
N GLU A 810 -82.03 -36.82 2.17
CA GLU A 810 -82.42 -37.60 0.99
C GLU A 810 -83.60 -36.98 0.24
N ILE A 811 -83.70 -37.31 -1.05
CA ILE A 811 -84.82 -36.92 -1.92
C ILE A 811 -85.34 -38.17 -2.63
N PHE A 812 -86.65 -38.36 -2.61
CA PHE A 812 -87.38 -39.34 -3.41
C PHE A 812 -87.98 -38.66 -4.64
N MET A 813 -87.54 -39.04 -5.83
CA MET A 813 -87.94 -38.37 -7.07
C MET A 813 -89.43 -38.61 -7.44
N SER A 814 -90.08 -39.65 -6.91
CA SER A 814 -91.52 -39.92 -7.03
C SER A 814 -92.40 -39.02 -6.16
N GLU A 815 -91.85 -38.44 -5.09
CA GLU A 815 -92.58 -37.55 -4.17
C GLU A 815 -92.48 -36.07 -4.60
N VAL A 816 -91.62 -35.77 -5.58
CA VAL A 816 -91.44 -34.42 -6.12
C VAL A 816 -92.61 -34.04 -7.04
N GLU A 817 -93.26 -32.91 -6.74
CA GLU A 817 -94.34 -32.36 -7.56
C GLU A 817 -93.91 -32.13 -9.03
N PRO A 818 -94.80 -32.34 -10.03
CA PRO A 818 -94.45 -32.26 -11.45
C PRO A 818 -93.76 -30.96 -11.88
N GLU A 819 -94.08 -29.85 -11.21
CA GLU A 819 -93.52 -28.51 -11.45
C GLU A 819 -92.05 -28.40 -10.98
N HIS A 820 -91.68 -29.13 -9.93
CA HIS A 820 -90.36 -29.10 -9.29
C HIS A 820 -89.38 -30.17 -9.82
N VAL A 821 -89.85 -31.14 -10.61
CA VAL A 821 -89.04 -32.28 -11.09
C VAL A 821 -87.81 -31.84 -11.88
N ARG A 822 -87.94 -30.87 -12.78
CA ARG A 822 -86.84 -30.41 -13.64
C ARG A 822 -85.76 -29.62 -12.85
N PRO A 823 -86.12 -28.59 -12.05
CA PRO A 823 -85.25 -27.99 -11.03
C PRO A 823 -84.44 -29.01 -10.20
N VAL A 824 -85.14 -29.94 -9.53
CA VAL A 824 -84.54 -30.91 -8.61
C VAL A 824 -83.61 -31.85 -9.35
N ARG A 825 -83.97 -32.29 -10.56
CA ARG A 825 -83.11 -33.11 -11.40
C ARG A 825 -81.83 -32.39 -11.83
N ASN A 826 -81.90 -31.11 -12.18
CA ASN A 826 -80.71 -30.34 -12.56
C ASN A 826 -79.74 -30.21 -11.39
N VAL A 827 -80.25 -29.91 -10.19
CA VAL A 827 -79.43 -29.81 -8.97
C VAL A 827 -78.84 -31.16 -8.57
N LEU A 828 -79.62 -32.25 -8.63
CA LEU A 828 -79.11 -33.59 -8.35
C LEU A 828 -78.07 -34.05 -9.37
N THR A 829 -78.25 -33.69 -10.65
CA THR A 829 -77.28 -33.99 -11.71
C THR A 829 -75.98 -33.22 -11.49
N ALA A 830 -76.06 -31.91 -11.23
CA ALA A 830 -74.90 -31.08 -10.92
C ALA A 830 -74.21 -31.56 -9.62
N GLY A 831 -74.98 -31.91 -8.59
CA GLY A 831 -74.45 -32.41 -7.33
C GLY A 831 -73.79 -33.79 -7.46
N SER A 832 -74.27 -34.64 -8.36
CA SER A 832 -73.65 -35.94 -8.65
C SER A 832 -72.29 -35.78 -9.34
N SER A 833 -72.13 -34.77 -10.19
CA SER A 833 -70.86 -34.46 -10.85
C SER A 833 -69.77 -34.03 -9.86
N LEU A 834 -70.17 -33.42 -8.74
CA LEU A 834 -69.29 -32.96 -7.66
C LEU A 834 -69.23 -33.93 -6.47
N ARG A 835 -69.79 -35.14 -6.60
CA ARG A 835 -69.80 -36.20 -5.56
C ARG A 835 -70.49 -35.80 -4.24
N VAL A 836 -71.30 -34.75 -4.24
CA VAL A 836 -72.11 -34.32 -3.08
C VAL A 836 -73.52 -34.91 -3.11
N VAL A 837 -73.88 -35.59 -4.19
CA VAL A 837 -75.12 -36.38 -4.32
C VAL A 837 -74.76 -37.80 -4.74
N GLN A 838 -75.35 -38.78 -4.07
CA GLN A 838 -75.19 -40.18 -4.39
C GLN A 838 -76.55 -40.83 -4.60
N ARG A 839 -76.77 -41.40 -5.79
CA ARG A 839 -77.96 -42.21 -6.07
C ARG A 839 -77.86 -43.56 -5.36
N ASP A 840 -78.95 -44.02 -4.75
CA ASP A 840 -79.00 -45.34 -4.14
C ASP A 840 -78.84 -46.44 -5.21
N ARG A 841 -78.16 -47.52 -4.86
CA ARG A 841 -77.96 -48.68 -5.74
C ARG A 841 -79.18 -49.60 -5.76
N SER A 842 -79.92 -49.64 -4.65
CA SER A 842 -81.09 -50.52 -4.47
C SER A 842 -82.38 -49.88 -4.94
N ASP A 843 -82.51 -48.56 -4.77
CA ASP A 843 -83.66 -47.79 -5.22
C ASP A 843 -83.23 -46.72 -6.22
N ARG A 844 -83.75 -46.81 -7.44
CA ARG A 844 -83.43 -45.86 -8.51
C ARG A 844 -84.04 -44.48 -8.26
N ASP A 845 -84.99 -44.37 -7.37
CA ASP A 845 -85.75 -43.14 -7.16
C ASP A 845 -85.25 -42.33 -5.97
N ARG A 846 -84.34 -42.90 -5.17
CA ARG A 846 -83.76 -42.30 -3.95
C ARG A 846 -82.36 -41.73 -4.20
N TYR A 847 -82.13 -40.52 -3.71
CA TYR A 847 -80.84 -39.83 -3.76
C TYR A 847 -80.44 -39.36 -2.36
N TYR A 848 -79.20 -39.64 -1.96
CA TYR A 848 -78.59 -39.12 -0.74
C TYR A 848 -77.82 -37.83 -1.04
N LEU A 849 -77.96 -36.83 -0.18
CA LEU A 849 -77.35 -35.52 -0.30
C LEU A 849 -76.41 -35.24 0.87
N HIS A 850 -75.21 -34.79 0.54
CA HIS A 850 -74.16 -34.44 1.49
C HIS A 850 -74.51 -33.13 2.22
N ALA A 851 -74.08 -32.99 3.47
CA ALA A 851 -74.36 -31.80 4.29
C ALA A 851 -73.91 -30.49 3.64
N GLU A 852 -72.87 -30.54 2.82
CA GLU A 852 -72.31 -29.38 2.10
C GLU A 852 -73.25 -28.85 1.01
N LEU A 853 -74.01 -29.74 0.34
CA LEU A 853 -74.98 -29.32 -0.66
C LEU A 853 -76.15 -28.57 -0.02
N TYR A 854 -76.69 -29.09 1.09
CA TYR A 854 -77.72 -28.39 1.86
C TYR A 854 -77.26 -27.00 2.31
N LYS A 855 -76.07 -26.91 2.91
CA LYS A 855 -75.48 -25.63 3.36
C LYS A 855 -75.31 -24.65 2.20
N THR A 856 -74.92 -25.14 1.03
CA THR A 856 -74.71 -24.32 -0.17
C THR A 856 -76.05 -23.81 -0.72
N LEU A 857 -77.06 -24.66 -0.86
CA LEU A 857 -78.39 -24.26 -1.32
C LEU A 857 -79.06 -23.28 -0.35
N ALA A 858 -78.93 -23.50 0.96
CA ALA A 858 -79.42 -22.57 1.98
C ALA A 858 -78.73 -21.20 1.91
N ARG A 859 -77.42 -21.17 1.62
CA ARG A 859 -76.66 -19.93 1.43
C ARG A 859 -77.07 -19.19 0.16
N ILE A 860 -77.24 -19.91 -0.95
CA ILE A 860 -77.70 -19.34 -2.22
C ILE A 860 -79.10 -18.72 -2.04
N ARG A 861 -80.02 -19.44 -1.38
CA ARG A 861 -81.34 -18.91 -1.01
C ARG A 861 -81.24 -17.62 -0.18
N ALA A 862 -80.43 -17.62 0.87
CA ALA A 862 -80.25 -16.45 1.73
C ALA A 862 -79.70 -15.24 0.95
N ARG A 863 -78.74 -15.46 0.04
CA ARG A 863 -78.21 -14.39 -0.83
C ARG A 863 -79.26 -13.86 -1.82
N ALA A 864 -80.08 -14.73 -2.41
CA ALA A 864 -81.14 -14.32 -3.32
C ALA A 864 -82.19 -13.45 -2.61
N LEU A 865 -82.57 -13.81 -1.38
CA LEU A 865 -83.50 -13.02 -0.54
C LEU A 865 -82.94 -11.64 -0.18
N LEU A 866 -81.64 -11.55 0.12
CA LEU A 866 -80.99 -10.25 0.43
C LEU A 866 -80.92 -9.34 -0.80
N THR A 867 -80.71 -9.91 -1.99
CA THR A 867 -80.56 -9.15 -3.24
C THR A 867 -81.87 -8.49 -3.67
N GLU A 868 -83.02 -9.16 -3.51
CA GLU A 868 -84.34 -8.57 -3.82
C GLU A 868 -84.77 -7.48 -2.82
N SER A 869 -84.37 -7.59 -1.54
CA SER A 869 -84.66 -6.55 -0.55
C SER A 869 -84.01 -5.19 -0.86
N SER A 870 -83.00 -5.18 -1.74
CA SER A 870 -82.24 -3.99 -2.15
C SER A 870 -82.59 -3.51 -3.57
N GLY A 871 -83.54 -4.15 -4.27
CA GLY A 871 -83.79 -3.94 -5.70
C GLY A 871 -85.23 -3.54 -6.06
N ASP A 872 -85.65 -2.31 -5.75
CA ASP A 872 -86.66 -1.63 -6.57
C ASP A 872 -85.90 -0.82 -7.65
N GLY A 873 -85.71 -1.46 -8.81
CA GLY A 873 -84.91 -0.93 -9.91
C GLY A 873 -84.28 -2.02 -10.79
N ARG A 874 -85.11 -2.85 -11.44
CA ARG A 874 -84.63 -3.76 -12.49
C ARG A 874 -84.12 -2.94 -13.69
N ILE A 875 -82.81 -2.93 -13.91
CA ILE A 875 -82.21 -2.50 -15.19
C ILE A 875 -82.09 -3.74 -16.07
N ALA A 876 -82.94 -3.81 -17.09
CA ALA A 876 -82.84 -4.76 -18.19
C ALA A 876 -81.71 -4.33 -19.15
N TYR A 877 -80.85 -5.28 -19.51
CA TYR A 877 -79.91 -5.13 -20.62
C TYR A 877 -80.66 -5.26 -21.95
N GLY A 878 -80.62 -4.22 -22.79
CA GLY A 878 -81.09 -4.27 -24.18
C GLY A 878 -81.45 -2.88 -24.72
N GLY A 879 -80.62 -2.33 -25.62
CA GLY A 879 -80.68 -0.93 -26.04
C GLY A 879 -81.53 -0.61 -27.28
N GLN A 880 -81.77 0.68 -27.52
CA GLN A 880 -81.74 1.34 -28.84
C GLN A 880 -81.86 2.88 -28.71
N LEU A 881 -81.30 3.58 -29.71
CA LEU A 881 -81.23 5.04 -29.86
C LEU A 881 -82.60 5.74 -29.97
N GLY A 882 -82.67 7.00 -29.53
CA GLY A 882 -83.67 7.96 -30.02
C GLY A 882 -84.05 9.08 -29.06
N ASP A 883 -83.49 10.26 -29.30
CA ASP A 883 -84.03 11.63 -29.19
C ASP A 883 -84.94 12.14 -28.04
N ALA A 884 -84.67 13.43 -27.77
CA ALA A 884 -85.59 14.49 -27.34
C ALA A 884 -85.93 14.67 -25.84
N ARG A 885 -85.22 15.66 -25.25
CA ARG A 885 -85.67 16.86 -24.50
C ARG A 885 -86.59 16.74 -23.26
N PRO A 886 -86.43 17.67 -22.28
CA PRO A 886 -86.89 17.49 -20.90
C PRO A 886 -88.28 18.10 -20.66
N ALA A 887 -89.07 17.48 -19.78
CA ALA A 887 -90.29 18.06 -19.23
C ALA A 887 -90.13 18.36 -17.74
N ILE A 888 -90.49 19.58 -17.40
CA ILE A 888 -90.47 20.24 -16.09
C ILE A 888 -91.87 20.10 -15.43
N ALA A 889 -91.90 20.20 -14.09
CA ALA A 889 -93.04 20.34 -13.17
C ALA A 889 -93.71 19.03 -12.73
N ASP A 890 -94.05 18.78 -11.46
CA ASP A 890 -94.35 19.63 -10.28
C ASP A 890 -94.19 18.72 -9.02
N GLY A 891 -93.47 19.08 -7.93
CA GLY A 891 -93.97 19.84 -6.77
C GLY A 891 -95.05 19.09 -5.97
N ARG A 892 -95.02 18.76 -4.65
CA ARG A 892 -94.24 19.02 -3.41
C ARG A 892 -94.70 17.90 -2.40
N VAL A 893 -93.97 17.39 -1.40
CA VAL A 893 -93.60 17.89 -0.05
C VAL A 893 -92.93 16.67 0.67
N GLY A 894 -91.84 16.73 1.45
CA GLY A 894 -91.09 17.88 1.94
C GLY A 894 -89.70 17.54 2.56
N LEU A 895 -88.93 18.64 2.66
CA LEU A 895 -87.95 19.03 3.70
C LEU A 895 -86.70 18.16 3.95
N ASN A 896 -85.57 18.56 3.36
CA ASN A 896 -84.44 19.15 4.11
C ASN A 896 -83.38 19.78 3.19
N GLY A 897 -82.64 20.76 3.71
CA GLY A 897 -82.01 21.86 2.96
C GLY A 897 -80.70 21.59 2.22
N ASN A 898 -80.41 22.55 1.32
CA ASN A 898 -79.10 22.98 0.76
C ASN A 898 -78.71 22.48 -0.65
N GLY A 899 -79.28 23.11 -1.69
CA GLY A 899 -78.91 22.86 -3.10
C GLY A 899 -78.84 24.08 -4.01
N ALA A 900 -78.83 25.32 -3.46
CA ALA A 900 -78.91 26.54 -4.25
C ALA A 900 -77.54 27.23 -4.55
N GLU A 901 -76.43 26.80 -3.97
CA GLU A 901 -75.11 27.42 -4.23
C GLU A 901 -74.35 26.83 -5.43
N GLN A 902 -74.76 25.67 -5.95
CA GLN A 902 -73.87 24.89 -6.83
C GLN A 902 -74.00 25.20 -8.34
N ARG A 903 -75.06 25.87 -8.79
CA ARG A 903 -75.26 26.19 -10.22
C ARG A 903 -74.67 27.53 -10.66
N LEU A 904 -74.42 28.46 -9.73
CA LEU A 904 -73.75 29.74 -10.03
C LEU A 904 -72.21 29.62 -10.03
N LEU A 905 -71.66 28.58 -9.40
CA LEU A 905 -70.22 28.31 -9.35
C LEU A 905 -69.69 27.60 -10.62
N GLY A 906 -70.52 26.83 -11.32
CA GLY A 906 -70.11 26.11 -12.53
C GLY A 906 -69.87 27.01 -13.75
N SER A 907 -70.70 28.04 -13.95
CA SER A 907 -70.54 28.96 -15.09
C SER A 907 -69.34 29.90 -14.92
N ARG A 908 -69.06 30.34 -13.67
CA ARG A 908 -67.89 31.18 -13.36
C ARG A 908 -66.56 30.42 -13.39
N ALA A 909 -66.58 29.09 -13.25
CA ALA A 909 -65.37 28.27 -13.32
C ALA A 909 -64.89 28.12 -14.77
N MET A 910 -65.80 27.85 -15.72
CA MET A 910 -65.43 27.72 -17.14
C MET A 910 -64.94 29.05 -17.76
N ASP A 911 -65.57 30.18 -17.45
CA ASP A 911 -65.13 31.48 -17.95
C ASP A 911 -63.75 31.88 -17.38
N ARG A 912 -63.50 31.56 -16.10
CA ARG A 912 -62.23 31.84 -15.43
C ARG A 912 -61.09 30.95 -15.93
N GLU A 913 -61.38 29.71 -16.31
CA GLU A 913 -60.41 28.76 -16.87
C GLU A 913 -60.01 29.15 -18.30
N ALA A 914 -60.96 29.64 -19.11
CA ALA A 914 -60.70 30.16 -20.45
C ALA A 914 -59.93 31.50 -20.46
N ASP A 915 -60.14 32.37 -19.46
CA ASP A 915 -59.39 33.62 -19.31
C ASP A 915 -57.97 33.39 -18.75
N LEU A 916 -57.79 32.39 -17.88
CA LEU A 916 -56.47 31.97 -17.39
C LEU A 916 -55.61 31.34 -18.51
N ALA A 917 -56.20 30.51 -19.38
CA ALA A 917 -55.48 29.92 -20.50
C ALA A 917 -54.97 30.99 -21.50
N ARG A 918 -55.78 32.00 -21.82
CA ARG A 918 -55.37 33.14 -22.65
C ARG A 918 -54.25 33.98 -21.99
N SER A 919 -54.27 34.09 -20.66
CA SER A 919 -53.21 34.76 -19.90
C SER A 919 -51.90 33.97 -19.96
N ASP A 920 -51.94 32.65 -19.81
CA ASP A 920 -50.75 31.78 -19.81
C ASP A 920 -50.05 31.80 -21.18
N ASP A 921 -50.80 31.77 -22.28
CA ASP A 921 -50.24 31.87 -23.64
C ASP A 921 -49.54 33.22 -23.88
N SER A 922 -50.10 34.32 -23.35
CA SER A 922 -49.48 35.65 -23.46
C SER A 922 -48.18 35.77 -22.65
N LEU A 923 -48.12 35.12 -21.48
CA LEU A 923 -46.93 35.06 -20.64
C LEU A 923 -45.84 34.21 -21.29
N ARG A 924 -46.21 33.07 -21.89
CA ARG A 924 -45.28 32.23 -22.65
C ARG A 924 -44.64 33.02 -23.79
N ALA A 925 -45.43 33.75 -24.58
CA ALA A 925 -44.92 34.56 -25.68
C ALA A 925 -43.95 35.65 -25.21
N MET A 926 -44.24 36.31 -24.08
CA MET A 926 -43.36 37.31 -23.49
C MET A 926 -42.02 36.72 -23.02
N PHE A 927 -42.05 35.55 -22.37
CA PHE A 927 -40.82 34.88 -21.94
C PHE A 927 -39.98 34.37 -23.10
N GLN A 928 -40.62 33.83 -24.14
CA GLN A 928 -39.93 33.45 -25.37
C GLN A 928 -39.21 34.65 -26.00
N ASP A 929 -39.90 35.79 -26.13
CA ASP A 929 -39.30 37.01 -26.69
C ASP A 929 -38.12 37.51 -25.85
N SER A 930 -38.30 37.62 -24.53
CA SER A 930 -37.25 38.11 -23.63
C SER A 930 -36.01 37.21 -23.58
N ILE A 931 -36.19 35.88 -23.63
CA ILE A 931 -35.07 34.92 -23.61
C ILE A 931 -34.35 34.92 -24.95
N MET A 932 -35.09 34.94 -26.06
CA MET A 932 -34.50 34.98 -27.40
C MET A 932 -33.69 36.26 -27.60
N GLN A 933 -34.22 37.41 -27.16
CA GLN A 933 -33.50 38.68 -27.17
C GLN A 933 -32.20 38.63 -26.36
N ALA A 934 -32.22 38.00 -25.17
CA ALA A 934 -31.02 37.84 -24.35
C ALA A 934 -29.95 36.98 -25.03
N LEU A 935 -30.35 35.94 -25.77
CA LEU A 935 -29.46 35.09 -26.57
C LEU A 935 -28.96 35.76 -27.86
N GLY A 936 -29.42 36.98 -28.17
CA GLY A 936 -29.09 37.68 -29.41
C GLY A 936 -29.76 37.06 -30.65
N LEU A 937 -30.83 36.29 -30.45
CA LEU A 937 -31.58 35.59 -31.50
C LEU A 937 -32.96 36.22 -31.66
N SER A 938 -33.51 36.18 -32.88
CA SER A 938 -34.90 36.61 -33.10
C SER A 938 -35.90 35.51 -32.71
N VAL A 939 -37.13 35.87 -32.35
CA VAL A 939 -38.19 34.88 -32.10
C VAL A 939 -38.53 34.08 -33.37
N SER A 940 -38.31 34.65 -34.56
CA SER A 940 -38.39 33.92 -35.84
C SER A 940 -37.43 32.72 -35.92
N SER A 941 -36.28 32.77 -35.26
CA SER A 941 -35.35 31.64 -35.17
C SER A 941 -35.91 30.47 -34.35
N LEU A 942 -36.73 30.75 -33.33
CA LEU A 942 -37.44 29.71 -32.57
C LEU A 942 -38.53 29.05 -33.42
N PHE A 943 -39.27 29.84 -34.20
CA PHE A 943 -40.31 29.33 -35.11
C PHE A 943 -39.75 28.52 -36.27
N ALA A 944 -38.57 28.90 -36.79
CA ALA A 944 -37.92 28.15 -37.88
C ALA A 944 -37.56 26.70 -37.49
N VAL A 945 -37.43 26.42 -36.19
CA VAL A 945 -37.08 25.10 -35.64
C VAL A 945 -38.18 24.61 -34.67
N ALA A 946 -39.40 25.16 -34.77
CA ALA A 946 -40.50 24.79 -33.87
C ALA A 946 -41.12 23.44 -34.22
N GLU A 947 -41.16 23.07 -35.50
CA GLU A 947 -41.70 21.78 -35.92
C GLU A 947 -40.78 20.63 -35.48
N PRO A 948 -41.32 19.55 -34.90
CA PRO A 948 -40.53 18.48 -34.30
C PRO A 948 -39.67 17.74 -35.34
N GLU A 949 -40.12 17.61 -36.59
CA GLU A 949 -39.32 16.99 -37.66
C GLU A 949 -38.10 17.86 -38.03
N ILE A 950 -38.29 19.17 -38.16
CA ILE A 950 -37.21 20.12 -38.46
C ILE A 950 -36.24 20.20 -37.26
N ALA A 951 -36.77 20.26 -36.04
CA ALA A 951 -35.97 20.28 -34.82
C ALA A 951 -35.08 19.04 -34.68
N GLY A 952 -35.62 17.86 -35.01
CA GLY A 952 -34.86 16.61 -35.00
C GLY A 952 -33.68 16.63 -35.97
N GLU A 953 -33.90 17.05 -37.22
CA GLU A 953 -32.85 17.12 -38.25
C GLU A 953 -31.82 18.23 -37.97
N ALA A 954 -32.25 19.37 -37.42
CA ALA A 954 -31.35 20.46 -37.05
C ALA A 954 -30.46 20.09 -35.83
N ILE A 955 -31.02 19.38 -34.85
CA ILE A 955 -30.24 18.81 -33.74
C ILE A 955 -29.27 17.74 -34.26
N ALA A 956 -29.67 16.93 -35.24
CA ALA A 956 -28.78 15.97 -35.89
C ALA A 956 -27.60 16.67 -36.58
N ALA A 957 -27.83 17.78 -37.28
CA ALA A 957 -26.77 18.62 -37.85
C ALA A 957 -25.82 19.16 -36.78
N ALA A 958 -26.34 19.71 -35.67
CA ALA A 958 -25.53 20.19 -34.55
C ALA A 958 -24.68 19.06 -33.93
N SER A 959 -25.24 17.86 -33.83
CA SER A 959 -24.51 16.69 -33.37
C SER A 959 -23.38 16.27 -34.33
N ALA A 960 -23.59 16.42 -35.64
CA ALA A 960 -22.57 16.12 -36.66
C ALA A 960 -21.39 17.09 -36.56
N LEU A 961 -21.65 18.40 -36.42
CA LEU A 961 -20.62 19.39 -36.16
C LEU A 961 -19.82 19.07 -34.88
N LYS A 962 -20.52 18.67 -33.81
CA LYS A 962 -19.88 18.27 -32.55
C LYS A 962 -18.99 17.03 -32.70
N ARG A 963 -19.33 16.08 -33.58
CA ARG A 963 -18.48 14.93 -33.90
C ARG A 963 -17.20 15.35 -34.61
N ILE A 964 -17.29 16.23 -35.61
CA ILE A 964 -16.12 16.81 -36.29
C ILE A 964 -15.24 17.55 -35.28
N ALA A 965 -15.85 18.38 -34.43
CA ALA A 965 -15.13 19.14 -33.42
C ALA A 965 -14.39 18.23 -32.42
N ARG A 966 -14.86 17.01 -32.13
CA ARG A 966 -14.11 16.06 -31.28
C ARG A 966 -12.84 15.53 -31.94
N ALA A 967 -12.79 15.46 -33.26
CA ALA A 967 -11.61 15.03 -34.00
C ALA A 967 -10.53 16.12 -34.04
N HIS A 968 -10.90 17.40 -33.85
CA HIS A 968 -9.99 18.55 -33.90
C HIS A 968 -10.00 19.32 -32.57
N LEU A 969 -8.91 19.21 -31.80
CA LEU A 969 -8.82 19.74 -30.43
C LEU A 969 -9.15 21.24 -30.31
N GLY A 970 -8.64 22.06 -31.24
CA GLY A 970 -8.91 23.50 -31.29
C GLY A 970 -10.39 23.82 -31.50
N LEU A 971 -11.01 23.20 -32.51
CA LEU A 971 -12.43 23.39 -32.80
C LEU A 971 -13.35 22.91 -31.66
N SER A 972 -12.99 21.80 -30.99
CA SER A 972 -13.72 21.33 -29.80
C SER A 972 -13.67 22.35 -28.65
N SER A 973 -12.53 23.02 -28.47
CA SER A 973 -12.37 23.99 -27.39
C SER A 973 -13.23 25.24 -27.64
N GLU A 974 -13.22 25.78 -28.86
CA GLU A 974 -14.04 26.93 -29.25
C GLU A 974 -15.54 26.62 -29.22
N LEU A 975 -15.94 25.46 -29.76
CA LEU A 975 -17.36 25.05 -29.72
C LEU A 975 -17.88 24.91 -28.28
N LYS A 976 -17.06 24.36 -27.37
CA LYS A 976 -17.44 24.24 -25.94
C LYS A 976 -17.53 25.60 -25.27
N LEU A 977 -16.65 26.54 -25.61
CA LEU A 977 -16.68 27.89 -25.07
C LEU A 977 -17.98 28.60 -25.47
N ILE A 978 -18.35 28.53 -26.75
CA ILE A 978 -19.57 29.16 -27.27
C ILE A 978 -20.84 28.48 -26.68
N GLU A 979 -20.88 27.15 -26.58
CA GLU A 979 -21.98 26.43 -25.93
C GLU A 979 -22.12 26.84 -24.45
N ALA A 980 -21.00 26.98 -23.73
CA ALA A 980 -21.00 27.38 -22.32
C ALA A 980 -21.48 28.83 -22.13
N ASP A 981 -21.07 29.75 -23.00
CA ASP A 981 -21.46 31.15 -22.91
C ASP A 981 -22.95 31.34 -23.22
N ASN A 982 -23.49 30.71 -24.26
CA ASN A 982 -24.93 30.78 -24.56
C ASN A 982 -25.78 30.14 -23.46
N ARG A 983 -25.29 29.07 -22.82
CA ARG A 983 -25.97 28.48 -21.66
C ARG A 983 -25.97 29.38 -20.44
N ARG A 984 -24.86 30.08 -20.17
CA ARG A 984 -24.79 31.09 -19.10
C ARG A 984 -25.76 32.24 -19.35
N VAL A 985 -25.88 32.71 -20.59
CA VAL A 985 -26.82 33.77 -20.97
C VAL A 985 -28.26 33.31 -20.77
N LEU A 986 -28.60 32.06 -21.14
CA LEU A 986 -29.92 31.48 -20.88
C LEU A 986 -30.22 31.40 -19.37
N GLU A 987 -29.28 30.91 -18.56
CA GLU A 987 -29.44 30.82 -17.09
C GLU A 987 -29.55 32.20 -16.42
N GLN A 988 -28.83 33.21 -16.93
CA GLN A 988 -28.95 34.59 -16.49
C GLN A 988 -30.33 35.17 -16.84
N ALA A 989 -30.82 34.97 -18.07
CA ALA A 989 -32.14 35.41 -18.49
C ALA A 989 -33.26 34.75 -17.66
N GLU A 990 -33.16 33.43 -17.41
CA GLU A 990 -34.07 32.72 -16.51
C GLU A 990 -34.05 33.34 -15.10
N SER A 991 -32.86 33.59 -14.55
CA SER A 991 -32.74 34.13 -13.19
C SER A 991 -33.35 35.52 -13.05
N MET A 992 -33.15 36.40 -14.04
CA MET A 992 -33.72 37.75 -14.05
C MET A 992 -35.25 37.72 -14.16
N LEU A 993 -35.79 36.87 -15.05
CA LEU A 993 -37.24 36.70 -15.21
C LEU A 993 -37.87 36.05 -13.96
N ALA A 994 -37.21 35.05 -13.36
CA ALA A 994 -37.68 34.37 -12.17
C ALA A 994 -37.66 35.26 -10.91
N GLU A 995 -36.72 36.20 -10.83
CA GLU A 995 -36.66 37.20 -9.76
C GLU A 995 -37.78 38.25 -9.90
N SER A 996 -38.03 38.72 -11.13
CA SER A 996 -39.11 39.67 -11.41
C SER A 996 -40.51 39.13 -11.11
N HIS A 997 -40.69 37.79 -11.14
CA HIS A 997 -41.95 37.10 -10.86
C HIS A 997 -41.91 36.21 -9.61
N ALA A 998 -41.12 36.59 -8.60
CA ALA A 998 -40.79 35.71 -7.47
C ALA A 998 -41.97 35.27 -6.56
N ASN A 999 -43.11 35.96 -6.64
CA ASN A 999 -44.27 35.70 -5.78
C ASN A 999 -45.35 34.83 -6.44
N ASP A 1000 -45.22 34.50 -7.74
CA ASP A 1000 -46.21 33.72 -8.46
C ASP A 1000 -45.65 32.34 -8.87
N PRO A 1001 -46.08 31.25 -8.22
CA PRO A 1001 -45.59 29.90 -8.52
C PRO A 1001 -46.01 29.41 -9.91
N ARG A 1002 -47.14 29.89 -10.45
CA ARG A 1002 -47.64 29.48 -11.78
C ARG A 1002 -46.81 30.09 -12.91
N VAL A 1003 -46.43 31.36 -12.75
CA VAL A 1003 -45.56 32.06 -13.71
C VAL A 1003 -44.17 31.42 -13.79
N ARG A 1004 -43.65 30.93 -12.66
CA ARG A 1004 -42.38 30.19 -12.61
C ARG A 1004 -42.44 28.85 -13.33
N GLU A 1005 -43.56 28.15 -13.25
CA GLU A 1005 -43.77 26.87 -13.95
C GLU A 1005 -43.74 27.08 -15.47
N ILE A 1006 -44.46 28.10 -15.98
CA ILE A 1006 -44.45 28.47 -17.40
C ILE A 1006 -43.06 28.91 -17.85
N LEU A 1007 -42.35 29.71 -17.04
CA LEU A 1007 -40.97 30.12 -17.35
C LEU A 1007 -40.02 28.92 -17.45
N GLN A 1008 -40.11 27.96 -16.52
CA GLN A 1008 -39.28 26.75 -16.55
C GLN A 1008 -39.56 25.89 -17.78
N GLU A 1009 -40.84 25.78 -18.18
CA GLU A 1009 -41.22 25.05 -19.38
C GLU A 1009 -40.64 25.71 -20.65
N VAL A 1010 -40.74 27.05 -20.75
CA VAL A 1010 -40.18 27.82 -21.87
C VAL A 1010 -38.66 27.73 -21.93
N VAL A 1011 -37.97 27.85 -20.80
CA VAL A 1011 -36.50 27.71 -20.72
C VAL A 1011 -36.09 26.30 -21.11
N GLY A 1012 -36.85 25.28 -20.69
CA GLY A 1012 -36.64 23.89 -21.09
C GLY A 1012 -36.78 23.68 -22.60
N GLU A 1013 -37.81 24.24 -23.22
CA GLU A 1013 -38.06 24.16 -24.67
C GLU A 1013 -36.95 24.85 -25.47
N ILE A 1014 -36.58 26.07 -25.09
CA ILE A 1014 -35.50 26.83 -25.74
C ILE A 1014 -34.16 26.13 -25.54
N GLY A 1015 -33.88 25.63 -24.34
CA GLY A 1015 -32.63 24.93 -24.00
C GLY A 1015 -32.42 23.65 -24.81
N GLN A 1016 -33.49 22.88 -25.08
CA GLN A 1016 -33.42 21.67 -25.92
C GLN A 1016 -33.12 22.00 -27.38
N ARG A 1017 -33.64 23.12 -27.91
CA ARG A 1017 -33.46 23.54 -29.30
C ARG A 1017 -32.26 24.46 -29.52
N LEU A 1018 -31.61 24.93 -28.45
CA LEU A 1018 -30.49 25.88 -28.51
C LEU A 1018 -29.34 25.44 -29.44
N PRO A 1019 -28.88 24.17 -29.43
CA PRO A 1019 -27.81 23.73 -30.35
C PRO A 1019 -28.19 23.86 -31.83
N ALA A 1020 -29.47 23.66 -32.15
CA ALA A 1020 -29.99 23.84 -33.51
C ALA A 1020 -30.12 25.33 -33.88
N MET A 1021 -30.59 26.17 -32.95
CA MET A 1021 -30.69 27.61 -33.17
C MET A 1021 -29.32 28.29 -33.33
N MET A 1022 -28.27 27.77 -32.68
CA MET A 1022 -26.90 28.28 -32.86
C MET A 1022 -26.35 28.07 -34.27
N LEU A 1023 -26.82 27.04 -34.99
CA LEU A 1023 -26.42 26.79 -36.39
C LEU A 1023 -27.11 27.71 -37.39
N LEU A 1024 -28.18 28.40 -36.97
CA LEU A 1024 -28.82 29.39 -37.82
C LEU A 1024 -27.85 30.56 -38.08
N PRO A 1025 -27.98 31.25 -39.24
CA PRO A 1025 -27.16 32.41 -39.56
C PRO A 1025 -27.16 33.48 -38.47
N GLU A 1026 -28.29 33.65 -37.77
CA GLU A 1026 -28.45 34.60 -36.67
C GLU A 1026 -27.69 34.19 -35.40
N GLY A 1027 -27.47 32.89 -35.17
CA GLY A 1027 -26.73 32.37 -34.02
C GLY A 1027 -25.22 32.56 -34.10
N GLY A 1028 -24.69 32.93 -35.27
CA GLY A 1028 -23.30 33.36 -35.46
C GLY A 1028 -22.22 32.29 -35.19
N LEU A 1029 -22.60 31.05 -34.89
CA LEU A 1029 -21.66 29.97 -34.53
C LEU A 1029 -20.68 29.70 -35.67
N MET A 1030 -21.19 29.54 -36.90
CA MET A 1030 -20.35 29.27 -38.08
C MET A 1030 -19.44 30.45 -38.41
N ASP A 1031 -19.88 31.69 -38.16
CA ASP A 1031 -19.04 32.87 -38.35
C ASP A 1031 -17.90 32.94 -37.33
N ARG A 1032 -18.17 32.63 -36.04
CA ARG A 1032 -17.15 32.60 -34.99
C ARG A 1032 -16.14 31.47 -35.17
N LEU A 1033 -16.60 30.26 -35.53
CA LEU A 1033 -15.71 29.12 -35.76
C LEU A 1033 -14.80 29.34 -36.97
N VAL A 1034 -15.32 29.96 -38.04
CA VAL A 1034 -14.50 30.32 -39.21
C VAL A 1034 -13.51 31.44 -38.85
N ALA A 1035 -13.93 32.47 -38.12
CA ALA A 1035 -13.04 33.55 -37.69
C ALA A 1035 -11.88 33.04 -36.81
N ALA A 1036 -12.14 32.13 -35.86
CA ALA A 1036 -11.10 31.54 -35.02
C ALA A 1036 -10.06 30.75 -35.84
N LEU A 1037 -10.49 30.06 -36.90
CA LEU A 1037 -9.60 29.34 -37.80
C LEU A 1037 -8.88 30.29 -38.78
N GLU A 1038 -9.49 31.38 -39.21
CA GLU A 1038 -8.85 32.44 -40.03
C GLU A 1038 -7.75 33.18 -39.24
N ASP A 1039 -8.00 33.48 -37.95
CA ASP A 1039 -7.02 34.10 -37.06
C ASP A 1039 -5.78 33.20 -36.89
N GLY A 1040 -6.00 31.90 -36.63
CA GLY A 1040 -4.89 30.95 -36.58
C GLY A 1040 -4.10 30.86 -37.90
N GLN A 1041 -4.77 31.07 -39.05
CA GLN A 1041 -4.14 30.99 -40.37
C GLN A 1041 -3.24 32.20 -40.58
N SER A 1042 -3.68 33.38 -40.15
CA SER A 1042 -2.89 34.60 -40.16
C SER A 1042 -1.61 34.50 -39.30
N GLU A 1043 -1.65 33.69 -38.24
CA GLU A 1043 -0.52 33.39 -37.36
C GLU A 1043 0.35 32.22 -37.83
N ASN A 1044 0.00 31.59 -38.96
CA ASN A 1044 0.66 30.41 -39.53
C ASN A 1044 0.73 29.22 -38.56
N ARG A 1045 -0.35 29.02 -37.77
CA ARG A 1045 -0.45 28.00 -36.71
C ARG A 1045 -1.34 26.81 -37.06
N LEU A 1046 -2.04 26.82 -38.19
CA LEU A 1046 -2.89 25.69 -38.60
C LEU A 1046 -2.07 24.57 -39.24
N SER A 1047 -2.51 23.35 -38.99
CA SER A 1047 -2.08 22.17 -39.76
C SER A 1047 -2.76 22.10 -41.13
N ASP A 1048 -2.15 21.39 -42.09
CA ASP A 1048 -2.69 21.20 -43.45
C ASP A 1048 -4.16 20.70 -43.44
N ASP A 1049 -4.50 19.83 -42.50
CA ASP A 1049 -5.87 19.31 -42.32
C ASP A 1049 -6.83 20.41 -41.83
N GLU A 1050 -6.38 21.32 -40.98
CA GLU A 1050 -7.17 22.43 -40.47
C GLU A 1050 -7.35 23.56 -41.50
N GLU A 1051 -6.40 23.76 -42.40
CA GLU A 1051 -6.56 24.67 -43.56
C GLU A 1051 -7.65 24.15 -44.52
N ILE A 1052 -7.65 22.84 -44.80
CA ILE A 1052 -8.69 22.20 -45.60
C ILE A 1052 -10.05 22.32 -44.89
N LEU A 1053 -10.08 22.14 -43.57
CA LEU A 1053 -11.30 22.30 -42.77
C LEU A 1053 -11.84 23.73 -42.81
N LEU A 1054 -10.97 24.74 -42.73
CA LEU A 1054 -11.34 26.15 -42.84
C LEU A 1054 -11.99 26.46 -44.20
N VAL A 1055 -11.40 26.00 -45.30
CA VAL A 1055 -11.98 26.18 -46.65
C VAL A 1055 -13.36 25.55 -46.75
N LYS A 1056 -13.54 24.35 -46.20
CA LYS A 1056 -14.82 23.64 -46.27
C LYS A 1056 -15.89 24.21 -45.32
N LEU A 1057 -15.53 24.62 -44.11
CA LEU A 1057 -16.43 25.29 -43.17
C LEU A 1057 -16.86 26.67 -43.69
N SER A 1058 -15.94 27.42 -44.33
CA SER A 1058 -16.27 28.71 -44.95
C SER A 1058 -17.23 28.55 -46.14
N LYS A 1059 -17.13 27.45 -46.89
CA LYS A 1059 -18.10 27.09 -47.95
C LYS A 1059 -19.46 26.74 -47.37
N LEU A 1060 -19.49 25.86 -46.35
CA LEU A 1060 -20.72 25.45 -45.68
C LEU A 1060 -21.45 26.66 -45.06
N ARG A 1061 -20.71 27.61 -44.47
CA ARG A 1061 -21.23 28.87 -43.96
C ARG A 1061 -21.94 29.70 -45.04
N LYS A 1062 -21.39 29.77 -46.25
CA LYS A 1062 -22.03 30.48 -47.38
C LYS A 1062 -23.29 29.76 -47.86
N GLU A 1063 -23.27 28.43 -47.88
CA GLU A 1063 -24.42 27.60 -48.25
C GLU A 1063 -25.58 27.75 -47.25
N ILE A 1064 -25.30 27.68 -45.94
CA ILE A 1064 -26.30 27.86 -44.87
C ILE A 1064 -26.98 29.23 -44.95
N LYS A 1065 -26.24 30.29 -45.29
CA LYS A 1065 -26.79 31.65 -45.47
C LYS A 1065 -27.75 31.78 -46.66
N GLN A 1066 -27.72 30.84 -47.61
CA GLN A 1066 -28.56 30.85 -48.82
C GLN A 1066 -29.72 29.83 -48.78
N MET A 1067 -29.72 28.93 -47.78
CA MET A 1067 -30.72 27.86 -47.65
C MET A 1067 -31.96 28.33 -46.89
N ASN A 1068 -33.13 27.77 -47.26
CA ASN A 1068 -34.35 27.92 -46.46
C ASN A 1068 -34.34 26.91 -45.31
N LEU A 1069 -33.98 27.38 -44.11
CA LEU A 1069 -33.79 26.55 -42.93
C LEU A 1069 -35.11 26.16 -42.22
N ALA A 1070 -36.26 26.53 -42.79
CA ALA A 1070 -37.57 26.02 -42.42
C ALA A 1070 -37.96 24.73 -43.19
N ASP A 1071 -37.04 24.15 -43.99
CA ASP A 1071 -37.24 22.88 -44.70
C ASP A 1071 -36.34 21.78 -44.09
N ALA A 1072 -36.95 20.69 -43.61
CA ALA A 1072 -36.23 19.53 -43.06
C ALA A 1072 -35.27 18.89 -44.08
N GLY A 1073 -35.56 18.97 -45.38
CA GLY A 1073 -34.70 18.46 -46.45
C GLY A 1073 -33.34 19.17 -46.52
N GLN A 1074 -33.29 20.47 -46.23
CA GLN A 1074 -32.05 21.25 -46.22
C GLN A 1074 -31.16 20.91 -45.01
N TRP A 1075 -31.76 20.64 -43.84
CA TRP A 1075 -31.02 20.18 -42.66
C TRP A 1075 -30.37 18.80 -42.85
N ARG A 1076 -31.04 17.90 -43.58
CA ARG A 1076 -30.45 16.60 -43.97
C ARG A 1076 -29.24 16.77 -44.90
N LEU A 1077 -29.28 17.74 -45.82
CA LEU A 1077 -28.16 18.07 -46.70
C LEU A 1077 -26.97 18.63 -45.89
N ILE A 1078 -27.22 19.53 -44.94
CA ILE A 1078 -26.19 20.07 -44.04
C ILE A 1078 -25.54 18.94 -43.23
N THR A 1079 -26.34 18.04 -42.66
CA THR A 1079 -25.86 16.88 -41.90
C THR A 1079 -24.98 15.97 -42.76
N ARG A 1080 -25.40 15.71 -44.01
CA ARG A 1080 -24.62 14.91 -44.96
C ARG A 1080 -23.30 15.58 -45.33
N HIS A 1081 -23.30 16.88 -45.63
CA HIS A 1081 -22.07 17.62 -45.89
C HIS A 1081 -21.13 17.59 -44.67
N MET A 1082 -21.67 17.71 -43.44
CA MET A 1082 -20.89 17.56 -42.21
C MET A 1082 -20.31 16.15 -42.01
N ASP A 1083 -21.07 15.10 -42.29
CA ASP A 1083 -20.54 13.73 -42.19
C ASP A 1083 -19.53 13.39 -43.29
N GLU A 1084 -19.63 14.00 -44.48
CA GLU A 1084 -18.62 13.90 -45.55
C GLU A 1084 -17.30 14.59 -45.17
N LEU A 1085 -17.36 15.68 -44.39
CA LEU A 1085 -16.17 16.34 -43.85
C LEU A 1085 -15.35 15.41 -42.95
N ASN A 1086 -16.01 14.52 -42.22
CA ASN A 1086 -15.38 13.59 -41.28
C ASN A 1086 -14.71 12.37 -41.97
N LYS A 1087 -15.09 12.04 -43.22
CA LYS A 1087 -14.56 10.86 -43.94
C LYS A 1087 -13.21 11.09 -44.62
N ALA A 1088 -12.80 12.34 -44.82
CA ALA A 1088 -11.47 12.67 -45.31
C ALA A 1088 -10.48 12.79 -44.12
N GLY A 1089 -10.14 11.67 -43.51
CA GLY A 1089 -9.06 11.56 -42.50
C GLY A 1089 -7.68 11.32 -43.13
N PRO A 1090 -6.59 11.37 -42.34
CA PRO A 1090 -5.23 11.67 -42.81
C PRO A 1090 -4.65 10.61 -43.74
N MET A 1091 -4.00 11.03 -44.83
CA MET A 1091 -3.23 10.13 -45.70
C MET A 1091 -1.98 9.61 -44.96
N PRO A 1092 -1.70 8.30 -44.98
CA PRO A 1092 -0.53 7.74 -44.28
C PRO A 1092 0.76 8.14 -44.99
N HIS A 1093 1.69 8.73 -44.22
CA HIS A 1093 3.09 8.91 -44.61
C HIS A 1093 3.70 7.56 -45.02
N GLN A 1094 4.11 7.45 -46.30
CA GLN A 1094 4.99 6.37 -46.75
C GLN A 1094 6.38 6.55 -46.12
N ALA A 1095 6.82 5.52 -45.41
CA ALA A 1095 8.18 5.39 -44.94
C ALA A 1095 9.13 5.38 -46.15
N GLY A 1096 10.04 6.35 -46.19
CA GLY A 1096 11.11 6.43 -47.18
C GLY A 1096 12.05 5.25 -47.05
N ASP A 1097 12.11 4.46 -48.12
CA ASP A 1097 13.10 3.43 -48.35
C ASP A 1097 14.48 4.11 -48.50
N GLY A 1098 15.43 3.69 -47.67
CA GLY A 1098 16.79 4.17 -47.69
C GLY A 1098 17.57 3.47 -48.78
N SER A 1099 17.87 4.15 -49.88
CA SER A 1099 19.09 3.89 -50.63
C SER A 1099 19.49 5.02 -51.57
N THR A 1100 20.81 5.26 -51.59
CA THR A 1100 21.66 5.91 -52.60
C THR A 1100 22.16 7.35 -52.38
N PRO A 1101 23.43 7.62 -52.81
CA PRO A 1101 24.39 8.43 -52.05
C PRO A 1101 24.86 9.68 -52.81
N THR A 1102 25.40 10.67 -52.09
CA THR A 1102 26.27 11.73 -52.63
C THR A 1102 27.19 12.20 -51.48
N LYS A 1103 28.52 12.03 -51.54
CA LYS A 1103 29.51 12.88 -52.24
C LYS A 1103 29.24 14.38 -52.04
N HIS A 1104 29.77 14.98 -50.97
CA HIS A 1104 31.04 15.71 -50.95
C HIS A 1104 31.35 16.21 -49.53
#